data_AF-A0A5C9BTX6-F1
#
_entry.id   AF-A0A5C9BTX6-F1
#
_cell.length_a   1.000
_cell.length_b   1.000
_cell.length_c   1.000
_cell.angle_alpha   90.00
_cell.angle_beta   90.00
_cell.angle_gamma   90.00
#
_symmetry.space_group_name_H-M   'P 1'
#
loop_
_entity.id
_entity.type
_entity.pdbx_description
1 polymer ?
#
loop_
_entity_poly.entity_id
_entity_poly.type
_entity_poly.pdbx_seq_one_letter_code
_entity_poly.pdbx_strand_id
1 'polypeptide(L)'
;MRRLRPVPILLMAFATAFGTHVLAQEVAPGANVDSLLNYAKTRNPEYAAMQAEAEASGERITPAGALPDPKFRTELRDITRFGEQNATLSPSRVGSTRYLLMQDIPWFGKRDLRREIAELEAEGAKGRAMGSWADVAGRIKVNFAQLYYVHRNEQLTREILDLMTRLEKVAQVRYAGGLAAQQDVIRAQVEQTNMRNELIALETEQHHLHARLNALLARPSNAPLQEPAQLRKLPAPAALDYATLEERMRTRNPQLFADESKIKAAEKTRDLTYKNRYPDFTLGVSPIQYQNSIKEWELMVEFNIPLQQASRRAQERESESMLNAARARKEATTNQVSSELAEALAGIEAARRTENLLANSLLPQAELTFKAALAGYETGKVDFATLLDAQRQIPDASGRNRTSFRGRSMNKGAGLTIGVIAVAVAAGGGYWLGGRGGASHGDAAPVTSAPAEPAKKEKKLLFYRNPMGLPDTSPVPKKDPMGMDYIAVYEGEQDDDPASANQIKISTEKVQKLGVRTEAAQLRILDKVVRAAGRIEPDERRIYAISPKFEGYVERLHVNVTGQPVSKGQPLFEVYSPELVSAQREYAIAAQGVESLKEAGGQARDGMKQLADSSLLRLKNWDISEEQVKALAKSGEARRTLTFRSPVAGIVTEKKALQGMRFMPGEALYQVADLSAVWVVADVFEQDIGQVKTGAKAKVRINAYPDKVFEGTITYVYPTLKAETRTVPVRVELPNPGQLLKPAMFAQVELPVGAKGEVVTVPTSAVIDSGTRRIVLVQAKEGRFEPREVKLGQRSDNHVEVLEGVKNGEPVVVAANFLIDAESNLKAAVGGFGHASHGSQPKPESAKSAAVGHQAEGTVEGFDTKAGLLTLNHGPVASLKWPGMTMEFQVATPALLSGLKPGATVAFEFVERKPGEWVVTSIKPMAGKVAANPHAGH
;
A
#
# COMPACT_ATOMS: atom_id res chain seq x y z
N MET A 1 -27.84 -13.06 -61.45
CA MET A 1 -27.75 -14.41 -62.05
C MET A 1 -27.32 -15.41 -60.97
N ARG A 2 -27.78 -16.68 -61.05
CA ARG A 2 -27.20 -17.94 -60.51
C ARG A 2 -26.36 -17.90 -59.20
N ARG A 3 -26.62 -18.70 -58.15
CA ARG A 3 -27.68 -19.69 -57.86
C ARG A 3 -27.79 -19.83 -56.32
N LEU A 4 -28.99 -19.70 -55.77
CA LEU A 4 -29.35 -20.31 -54.47
C LEU A 4 -29.64 -21.81 -54.69
N ARG A 5 -29.28 -22.66 -53.73
CA ARG A 5 -29.89 -23.98 -53.53
C ARG A 5 -30.04 -24.29 -52.02
N PRO A 6 -31.01 -25.14 -51.63
CA PRO A 6 -31.72 -24.95 -50.37
C PRO A 6 -31.37 -25.98 -49.28
N VAL A 7 -31.87 -25.68 -48.08
CA VAL A 7 -32.02 -26.59 -46.94
C VAL A 7 -32.77 -27.87 -47.35
N PRO A 8 -32.27 -29.07 -46.98
CA PRO A 8 -33.09 -30.26 -46.83
C PRO A 8 -33.45 -30.47 -45.35
N ILE A 9 -34.75 -30.55 -45.08
CA ILE A 9 -35.27 -31.18 -43.87
C ILE A 9 -34.95 -32.67 -43.97
N LEU A 10 -34.33 -33.27 -42.95
CA LEU A 10 -34.22 -34.72 -42.83
C LEU A 10 -34.71 -35.16 -41.45
N LEU A 11 -35.52 -36.21 -41.42
CA LEU A 11 -36.26 -36.68 -40.25
C LEU A 11 -35.33 -37.17 -39.14
N MET A 12 -35.74 -36.92 -37.89
CA MET A 12 -35.30 -37.73 -36.75
C MET A 12 -35.80 -39.17 -36.93
N ALA A 13 -34.92 -40.06 -37.40
CA ALA A 13 -35.08 -41.49 -37.21
C ALA A 13 -34.55 -41.84 -35.81
N PHE A 14 -35.45 -42.22 -34.92
CA PHE A 14 -35.13 -42.58 -33.53
C PHE A 14 -34.49 -43.98 -33.47
N ALA A 15 -33.21 -44.07 -33.83
CA ALA A 15 -32.41 -45.29 -33.69
C ALA A 15 -31.74 -45.29 -32.31
N THR A 16 -32.38 -45.93 -31.33
CA THR A 16 -31.79 -46.20 -30.01
C THR A 16 -30.69 -47.25 -30.10
N ALA A 17 -29.56 -46.86 -30.67
CA ALA A 17 -28.30 -47.55 -30.42
C ALA A 17 -27.92 -47.28 -28.97
N PHE A 18 -28.23 -48.24 -28.08
CA PHE A 18 -27.53 -48.39 -26.81
C PHE A 18 -26.09 -48.79 -27.12
N GLY A 19 -25.31 -47.82 -27.60
CA GLY A 19 -23.87 -47.89 -27.55
C GLY A 19 -23.51 -47.98 -26.08
N THR A 20 -23.14 -49.19 -25.64
CA THR A 20 -22.40 -49.35 -24.40
C THR A 20 -21.14 -48.52 -24.57
N HIS A 21 -21.14 -47.29 -24.03
CA HIS A 21 -19.92 -46.60 -23.70
C HIS A 21 -19.22 -47.49 -22.67
N VAL A 22 -18.39 -48.39 -23.19
CA VAL A 22 -17.25 -48.90 -22.47
C VAL A 22 -16.47 -47.65 -22.12
N LEU A 23 -16.70 -47.15 -20.89
CA LEU A 23 -15.79 -46.25 -20.23
C LEU A 23 -14.47 -47.01 -20.21
N ALA A 24 -13.61 -46.72 -21.19
CA ALA A 24 -12.25 -47.21 -21.19
C ALA A 24 -11.68 -46.83 -19.83
N GLN A 25 -11.44 -47.83 -18.98
CA GLN A 25 -11.00 -47.59 -17.60
C GLN A 25 -9.70 -46.81 -17.69
N GLU A 26 -9.79 -45.50 -17.43
CA GLU A 26 -8.67 -44.58 -17.54
C GLU A 26 -7.66 -45.04 -16.50
N VAL A 27 -6.58 -45.67 -16.97
CA VAL A 27 -5.59 -46.34 -16.11
C VAL A 27 -5.12 -45.33 -15.08
N ALA A 28 -5.43 -45.59 -13.81
CA ALA A 28 -5.19 -44.64 -12.74
C ALA A 28 -3.70 -44.28 -12.71
N PRO A 29 -3.30 -43.00 -12.83
CA PRO A 29 -1.90 -42.63 -12.73
C PRO A 29 -1.40 -42.87 -11.29
N GLY A 30 -0.10 -43.06 -11.11
CA GLY A 30 0.48 -43.21 -9.77
C GLY A 30 1.65 -44.18 -9.66
N ALA A 31 1.77 -45.21 -10.52
CA ALA A 31 2.87 -46.19 -10.39
C ALA A 31 4.27 -45.58 -10.48
N ASN A 32 4.42 -44.45 -11.20
CA ASN A 32 5.65 -43.67 -11.27
C ASN A 32 5.36 -42.17 -11.41
N VAL A 33 6.34 -41.34 -11.03
CA VAL A 33 6.21 -39.88 -11.09
C VAL A 33 5.96 -39.34 -12.50
N ASP A 34 6.51 -39.97 -13.53
CA ASP A 34 6.39 -39.48 -14.90
C ASP A 34 4.96 -39.68 -15.46
N SER A 35 4.22 -40.71 -15.01
CA SER A 35 2.78 -40.87 -15.28
C SER A 35 1.96 -39.70 -14.71
N LEU A 36 2.26 -39.28 -13.47
CA LEU A 36 1.61 -38.15 -12.80
C LEU A 36 1.95 -36.82 -13.50
N LEU A 37 3.21 -36.63 -13.90
CA LEU A 37 3.64 -35.44 -14.62
C LEU A 37 2.99 -35.34 -16.01
N ASN A 38 2.96 -36.43 -16.79
CA ASN A 38 2.34 -36.42 -18.11
C ASN A 38 0.82 -36.15 -18.04
N TYR A 39 0.15 -36.73 -17.04
CA TYR A 39 -1.28 -36.48 -16.79
C TYR A 39 -1.52 -35.02 -16.36
N ALA A 40 -0.75 -34.50 -15.40
CA ALA A 40 -0.87 -33.12 -14.93
C ALA A 40 -0.61 -32.10 -16.05
N LYS A 41 0.37 -32.33 -16.93
CA LYS A 41 0.77 -31.37 -17.96
C LYS A 41 -0.35 -31.00 -18.93
N THR A 42 -1.34 -31.89 -19.12
CA THR A 42 -2.48 -31.66 -20.04
C THR A 42 -3.79 -31.28 -19.34
N ARG A 43 -3.90 -31.47 -18.01
CA ARG A 43 -5.14 -31.27 -17.25
C ARG A 43 -5.05 -30.28 -16.08
N ASN A 44 -3.85 -29.88 -15.65
CA ASN A 44 -3.68 -28.99 -14.51
C ASN A 44 -4.16 -27.55 -14.86
N PRO A 45 -5.13 -26.98 -14.12
CA PRO A 45 -5.73 -25.68 -14.46
C PRO A 45 -4.81 -24.49 -14.19
N GLU A 46 -3.87 -24.59 -13.24
CA GLU A 46 -2.89 -23.53 -12.95
C GLU A 46 -1.97 -23.31 -14.16
N TYR A 47 -1.43 -24.41 -14.71
CA TYR A 47 -0.60 -24.36 -15.91
C TYR A 47 -1.41 -23.99 -17.16
N ALA A 48 -2.62 -24.53 -17.32
CA ALA A 48 -3.49 -24.22 -18.46
C ALA A 48 -3.89 -22.73 -18.50
N ALA A 49 -4.18 -22.11 -17.34
CA ALA A 49 -4.45 -20.68 -17.25
C ALA A 49 -3.21 -19.83 -17.66
N MET A 50 -2.03 -20.19 -17.16
CA MET A 50 -0.78 -19.51 -17.52
C MET A 50 -0.42 -19.67 -19.00
N GLN A 51 -0.74 -20.83 -19.61
CA GLN A 51 -0.60 -21.02 -21.05
C GLN A 51 -1.58 -20.13 -21.84
N ALA A 52 -2.85 -20.08 -21.44
CA ALA A 52 -3.85 -19.22 -22.07
C ALA A 52 -3.50 -17.72 -21.95
N GLU A 53 -2.92 -17.28 -20.82
CA GLU A 53 -2.37 -15.93 -20.69
C GLU A 53 -1.23 -15.66 -21.68
N ALA A 54 -0.33 -16.63 -21.89
CA ALA A 54 0.78 -16.50 -22.84
C ALA A 54 0.32 -16.48 -24.31
N GLU A 55 -0.70 -17.27 -24.65
CA GLU A 55 -1.36 -17.25 -25.95
C GLU A 55 -2.08 -15.92 -26.18
N ALA A 56 -2.86 -15.45 -25.20
CA ALA A 56 -3.52 -14.14 -25.24
C ALA A 56 -2.55 -12.95 -25.29
N SER A 57 -1.35 -13.07 -24.73
CA SER A 57 -0.27 -12.10 -24.94
C SER A 57 0.26 -12.12 -26.38
N GLY A 58 0.35 -13.31 -27.00
CA GLY A 58 0.71 -13.44 -28.42
C GLY A 58 -0.28 -12.73 -29.35
N GLU A 59 -1.58 -12.86 -29.11
CA GLU A 59 -2.61 -12.19 -29.90
C GLU A 59 -2.57 -10.64 -29.82
N ARG A 60 -1.85 -10.06 -28.86
CA ARG A 60 -1.66 -8.59 -28.76
C ARG A 60 -0.61 -8.05 -29.74
N ILE A 61 0.25 -8.91 -30.30
CA ILE A 61 1.34 -8.50 -31.20
C ILE A 61 0.78 -7.83 -32.46
N THR A 62 -0.20 -8.48 -33.11
CA THR A 62 -0.82 -7.99 -34.34
C THR A 62 -1.47 -6.61 -34.18
N PRO A 63 -2.39 -6.37 -33.22
CA PRO A 63 -2.99 -5.05 -33.02
C PRO A 63 -2.00 -3.99 -32.52
N ALA A 64 -0.97 -4.35 -31.75
CA ALA A 64 0.05 -3.38 -31.31
C ALA A 64 0.83 -2.77 -32.50
N GLY A 65 1.04 -3.57 -33.56
CA GLY A 65 1.61 -3.13 -34.84
C GLY A 65 0.59 -2.67 -35.90
N ALA A 66 -0.71 -2.65 -35.60
CA ALA A 66 -1.77 -2.23 -36.52
C ALA A 66 -1.93 -0.70 -36.59
N LEU A 67 -2.56 -0.19 -37.65
CA LEU A 67 -2.92 1.24 -37.71
C LEU A 67 -4.14 1.46 -36.81
N PRO A 68 -4.28 2.63 -36.16
CA PRO A 68 -5.55 3.01 -35.53
C PRO A 68 -6.68 2.96 -36.57
N ASP A 69 -7.88 2.56 -36.16
CA ASP A 69 -9.02 2.52 -37.08
C ASP A 69 -9.34 3.91 -37.65
N PRO A 70 -9.75 4.00 -38.92
CA PRO A 70 -10.15 5.27 -39.52
C PRO A 70 -11.43 5.79 -38.86
N LYS A 71 -11.44 7.10 -38.54
CA LYS A 71 -12.55 7.78 -37.89
C LYS A 71 -13.42 8.45 -38.93
N PHE A 72 -14.71 8.11 -38.96
CA PHE A 72 -15.71 8.83 -39.75
C PHE A 72 -16.48 9.81 -38.87
N ARG A 73 -16.61 11.07 -39.32
CA ARG A 73 -17.39 12.12 -38.67
C ARG A 73 -18.35 12.73 -39.69
N THR A 74 -19.57 13.04 -39.26
CA THR A 74 -20.53 13.85 -40.05
C THR A 74 -20.86 15.10 -39.26
N GLU A 75 -20.68 16.27 -39.86
CA GLU A 75 -20.98 17.58 -39.28
C GLU A 75 -22.11 18.24 -40.08
N LEU A 76 -23.27 18.41 -39.45
CA LEU A 76 -24.41 19.15 -40.01
C LEU A 76 -24.24 20.63 -39.64
N ARG A 77 -23.97 21.48 -40.64
CA ARG A 77 -23.79 22.93 -40.44
C ARG A 77 -25.09 23.65 -40.79
N ASP A 78 -25.45 24.59 -39.92
CA ASP A 78 -26.61 25.48 -40.08
C ASP A 78 -27.94 24.70 -40.26
N ILE A 79 -28.36 24.04 -39.17
CA ILE A 79 -29.53 23.15 -39.14
C ILE A 79 -30.88 23.87 -39.31
N THR A 80 -30.92 25.19 -39.07
CA THR A 80 -32.09 26.07 -39.28
C THR A 80 -32.02 26.88 -40.56
N ARG A 81 -30.93 26.76 -41.33
CA ARG A 81 -30.64 27.56 -42.53
C ARG A 81 -30.79 29.06 -42.27
N PHE A 82 -29.96 29.61 -41.38
CA PHE A 82 -30.02 30.99 -40.88
C PHE A 82 -31.40 31.44 -40.33
N GLY A 83 -32.28 30.49 -39.99
CA GLY A 83 -33.63 30.75 -39.50
C GLY A 83 -34.73 30.66 -40.57
N GLU A 84 -34.41 30.34 -41.83
CA GLU A 84 -35.39 30.12 -42.91
C GLU A 84 -36.29 28.90 -42.67
N GLN A 85 -35.90 27.97 -41.80
CA GLN A 85 -36.68 26.77 -41.48
C GLN A 85 -36.51 26.33 -40.02
N ASN A 86 -37.48 25.53 -39.55
CA ASN A 86 -37.33 24.75 -38.32
C ASN A 86 -36.11 23.83 -38.39
N ALA A 87 -35.44 23.63 -37.25
CA ALA A 87 -34.24 22.81 -37.15
C ALA A 87 -34.46 21.40 -37.72
N THR A 88 -33.56 20.97 -38.61
CA THR A 88 -33.62 19.65 -39.27
C THR A 88 -32.29 18.91 -39.17
N LEU A 89 -32.37 17.58 -39.08
CA LEU A 89 -31.21 16.68 -39.11
C LEU A 89 -31.03 16.01 -40.49
N SER A 90 -31.83 16.41 -41.49
CA SER A 90 -31.74 15.85 -42.85
C SER A 90 -30.55 16.47 -43.60
N PRO A 91 -29.55 15.68 -44.05
CA PRO A 91 -28.32 16.19 -44.68
C PRO A 91 -28.54 17.06 -45.92
N SER A 92 -29.66 16.87 -46.62
CA SER A 92 -30.03 17.66 -47.81
C SER A 92 -30.83 18.92 -47.51
N ARG A 93 -31.26 19.13 -46.26
CA ARG A 93 -32.06 20.29 -45.86
C ARG A 93 -31.30 21.29 -44.99
N VAL A 94 -30.25 20.89 -44.29
CA VAL A 94 -29.33 21.80 -43.58
C VAL A 94 -28.58 22.74 -44.55
N GLY A 95 -27.87 23.75 -44.05
CA GLY A 95 -27.05 24.65 -44.88
C GLY A 95 -25.95 23.90 -45.63
N SER A 96 -25.15 23.09 -44.92
CA SER A 96 -24.26 22.11 -45.54
C SER A 96 -23.99 20.91 -44.63
N THR A 97 -23.66 19.77 -45.24
CA THR A 97 -23.21 18.56 -44.54
C THR A 97 -21.78 18.26 -44.93
N ARG A 98 -20.88 18.26 -43.94
CA ARG A 98 -19.49 17.82 -44.11
C ARG A 98 -19.39 16.36 -43.66
N TYR A 99 -18.93 15.49 -44.55
CA TYR A 99 -18.50 14.13 -44.17
C TYR A 99 -16.99 14.11 -44.12
N LEU A 100 -16.38 13.66 -43.03
CA LEU A 100 -14.94 13.70 -42.80
C LEU A 100 -14.45 12.30 -42.43
N LEU A 101 -13.58 11.72 -43.26
CA LEU A 101 -12.89 10.46 -42.99
C LEU A 101 -11.44 10.77 -42.64
N MET A 102 -10.99 10.36 -41.45
CA MET A 102 -9.65 10.63 -40.90
C MET A 102 -8.90 9.34 -40.60
N GLN A 103 -7.62 9.29 -40.95
CA GLN A 103 -6.69 8.22 -40.57
C GLN A 103 -5.55 8.80 -39.73
N ASP A 104 -5.43 8.36 -38.48
CA ASP A 104 -4.29 8.68 -37.64
C ASP A 104 -3.08 7.85 -38.11
N ILE A 105 -1.94 8.50 -38.33
CA ILE A 105 -0.69 7.87 -38.78
C ILE A 105 0.41 8.19 -37.76
N PRO A 106 0.77 7.22 -36.90
CA PRO A 106 1.86 7.40 -35.96
C PRO A 106 3.20 7.62 -36.66
N TRP A 107 4.06 8.46 -36.08
CA TRP A 107 5.40 8.73 -36.60
C TRP A 107 6.21 7.45 -36.85
N PHE A 108 7.06 7.48 -37.87
CA PHE A 108 7.79 6.33 -38.39
C PHE A 108 8.50 5.52 -37.29
N GLY A 109 8.25 4.21 -37.28
CA GLY A 109 8.81 3.27 -36.31
C GLY A 109 8.29 3.39 -34.86
N LYS A 110 7.20 4.14 -34.58
CA LYS A 110 6.47 4.00 -33.30
C LYS A 110 5.65 2.70 -33.27
N ARG A 111 5.05 2.33 -34.40
CA ARG A 111 4.26 1.09 -34.59
C ARG A 111 5.10 -0.16 -34.37
N ASP A 112 6.30 -0.19 -34.96
CA ASP A 112 7.18 -1.36 -34.88
C ASP A 112 7.73 -1.54 -33.46
N LEU A 113 8.08 -0.46 -32.76
CA LEU A 113 8.41 -0.53 -31.33
C LEU A 113 7.24 -1.04 -30.47
N ARG A 114 5.99 -0.66 -30.75
CA ARG A 114 4.82 -1.23 -30.05
C ARG A 114 4.67 -2.73 -30.32
N ARG A 115 4.92 -3.19 -31.56
CA ARG A 115 4.93 -4.61 -31.92
C ARG A 115 6.05 -5.36 -31.17
N GLU A 116 7.28 -4.84 -31.21
CA GLU A 116 8.45 -5.42 -30.53
C GLU A 116 8.24 -5.51 -29.00
N ILE A 117 7.62 -4.51 -28.37
CA ILE A 117 7.24 -4.57 -26.95
C ILE A 117 6.27 -5.73 -26.69
N ALA A 118 5.20 -5.83 -27.50
CA ALA A 118 4.21 -6.90 -27.36
C ALA A 118 4.80 -8.31 -27.63
N GLU A 119 5.73 -8.43 -28.57
CA GLU A 119 6.47 -9.67 -28.85
C GLU A 119 7.28 -10.11 -27.62
N LEU A 120 8.04 -9.19 -27.02
CA LEU A 120 8.86 -9.46 -25.83
C LEU A 120 7.99 -9.71 -24.58
N GLU A 121 6.86 -9.03 -24.42
CA GLU A 121 5.89 -9.34 -23.37
C GLU A 121 5.28 -10.74 -23.53
N ALA A 122 5.00 -11.17 -24.77
CA ALA A 122 4.50 -12.52 -25.06
C ALA A 122 5.57 -13.61 -24.83
N GLU A 123 6.83 -13.35 -25.16
CA GLU A 123 7.95 -14.23 -24.75
C GLU A 123 8.06 -14.33 -23.23
N GLY A 124 8.00 -13.20 -22.52
CA GLY A 124 8.01 -13.16 -21.06
C GLY A 124 6.81 -13.89 -20.43
N ALA A 125 5.65 -13.90 -21.09
CA ALA A 125 4.49 -14.69 -20.67
C ALA A 125 4.72 -16.20 -20.88
N LYS A 126 5.29 -16.63 -22.01
CA LYS A 126 5.69 -18.04 -22.25
C LYS A 126 6.70 -18.52 -21.19
N GLY A 127 7.67 -17.68 -20.84
CA GLY A 127 8.63 -17.95 -19.75
C GLY A 127 7.94 -18.16 -18.40
N ARG A 128 6.97 -17.31 -18.05
CA ARG A 128 6.16 -17.47 -16.83
C ARG A 128 5.35 -18.76 -16.82
N ALA A 129 4.72 -19.13 -17.95
CA ALA A 129 3.98 -20.39 -18.07
C ALA A 129 4.89 -21.62 -17.88
N MET A 130 6.08 -21.62 -18.47
CA MET A 130 7.10 -22.65 -18.23
C MET A 130 7.58 -22.69 -16.78
N GLY A 131 7.65 -21.54 -16.11
CA GLY A 131 7.95 -21.42 -14.68
C GLY A 131 6.88 -22.03 -13.78
N SER A 132 5.59 -21.75 -14.04
CA SER A 132 4.46 -22.37 -13.34
C SER A 132 4.47 -23.90 -13.51
N TRP A 133 4.71 -24.40 -14.74
CA TRP A 133 4.87 -25.84 -14.96
C TRP A 133 6.02 -26.44 -14.14
N ALA A 134 7.16 -25.75 -14.04
CA ALA A 134 8.30 -26.23 -13.26
C ALA A 134 7.98 -26.36 -11.76
N ASP A 135 7.21 -25.42 -11.20
CA ASP A 135 6.74 -25.44 -9.81
C ASP A 135 5.70 -26.55 -9.59
N VAL A 136 4.63 -26.62 -10.39
CA VAL A 136 3.62 -27.70 -10.34
C VAL A 136 4.29 -29.08 -10.44
N ALA A 137 5.22 -29.26 -11.38
CA ALA A 137 6.00 -30.48 -11.52
C ALA A 137 6.92 -30.77 -10.31
N GLY A 138 7.43 -29.73 -9.63
CA GLY A 138 8.16 -29.83 -8.37
C GLY A 138 7.27 -30.35 -7.24
N ARG A 139 6.11 -29.72 -7.03
CA ARG A 139 5.11 -30.12 -6.02
C ARG A 139 4.65 -31.57 -6.21
N ILE A 140 4.41 -31.99 -7.46
CA ILE A 140 4.05 -33.39 -7.79
C ILE A 140 5.18 -34.36 -7.40
N LYS A 141 6.45 -34.05 -7.73
CA LYS A 141 7.59 -34.91 -7.38
C LYS A 141 7.75 -35.07 -5.87
N VAL A 142 7.59 -33.99 -5.10
CA VAL A 142 7.69 -34.01 -3.63
C VAL A 142 6.56 -34.85 -3.02
N ASN A 143 5.31 -34.60 -3.41
CA ASN A 143 4.17 -35.37 -2.89
C ASN A 143 4.25 -36.85 -3.30
N PHE A 144 4.75 -37.17 -4.50
CA PHE A 144 4.98 -38.55 -4.92
C PHE A 144 6.09 -39.24 -4.09
N ALA A 145 7.19 -38.55 -3.81
CA ALA A 145 8.25 -39.09 -2.97
C ALA A 145 7.77 -39.34 -1.53
N GLN A 146 6.94 -38.45 -0.99
CA GLN A 146 6.28 -38.63 0.31
C GLN A 146 5.30 -39.81 0.29
N LEU A 147 4.51 -39.98 -0.78
CA LEU A 147 3.59 -41.11 -0.92
C LEU A 147 4.34 -42.44 -0.99
N TYR A 148 5.44 -42.52 -1.75
CA TYR A 148 6.33 -43.68 -1.79
C TYR A 148 6.92 -44.00 -0.41
N TYR A 149 7.36 -42.97 0.34
CA TYR A 149 7.88 -43.12 1.70
C TYR A 149 6.82 -43.67 2.67
N VAL A 150 5.60 -43.11 2.69
CA VAL A 150 4.50 -43.59 3.54
C VAL A 150 4.13 -45.03 3.20
N HIS A 151 3.98 -45.35 1.91
CA HIS A 151 3.67 -46.72 1.46
C HIS A 151 4.76 -47.73 1.86
N ARG A 152 6.06 -47.37 1.74
CA ARG A 152 7.14 -48.26 2.17
C ARG A 152 7.21 -48.42 3.69
N ASN A 153 6.93 -47.36 4.45
CA ASN A 153 6.81 -47.45 5.91
C ASN A 153 5.63 -48.32 6.33
N GLU A 154 4.50 -48.25 5.64
CA GLU A 154 3.33 -49.09 5.90
C GLU A 154 3.68 -50.58 5.71
N GLN A 155 4.30 -50.94 4.58
CA GLN A 155 4.81 -52.29 4.33
C GLN A 155 5.76 -52.76 5.44
N LEU A 156 6.77 -51.96 5.78
CA LEU A 156 7.73 -52.27 6.86
C LEU A 156 7.05 -52.43 8.23
N THR A 157 5.99 -51.67 8.51
CA THR A 157 5.22 -51.78 9.76
C THR A 157 4.41 -53.07 9.80
N ARG A 158 3.83 -53.49 8.67
CA ARG A 158 3.16 -54.80 8.55
C ARG A 158 4.16 -55.96 8.72
N GLU A 159 5.35 -55.85 8.12
CA GLU A 159 6.46 -56.81 8.30
C GLU A 159 6.91 -56.91 9.78
N ILE A 160 7.10 -55.78 10.47
CA ILE A 160 7.46 -55.73 11.90
C ILE A 160 6.32 -56.25 12.80
N LEU A 161 5.07 -55.99 12.46
CA LEU A 161 3.91 -56.50 13.22
C LEU A 161 3.82 -58.04 13.15
N ASP A 162 4.11 -58.64 12.00
CA ASP A 162 4.22 -60.11 11.88
C ASP A 162 5.39 -60.66 12.70
N LEU A 163 6.56 -60.00 12.67
CA LEU A 163 7.71 -60.33 13.52
C LEU A 163 7.33 -60.30 15.01
N MET A 164 6.66 -59.25 15.48
CA MET A 164 6.17 -59.14 16.87
C MET A 164 5.15 -60.23 17.22
N THR A 165 4.31 -60.63 16.26
CA THR A 165 3.35 -61.74 16.43
C THR A 165 4.06 -63.09 16.58
N ARG A 166 5.24 -63.27 15.94
CA ARG A 166 6.10 -64.45 16.13
C ARG A 166 6.81 -64.41 17.48
N LEU A 167 7.35 -63.26 17.90
CA LEU A 167 8.01 -63.11 19.20
C LEU A 167 7.05 -63.31 20.38
N GLU A 168 5.80 -62.85 20.27
CA GLU A 168 4.77 -63.12 21.27
C GLU A 168 4.58 -64.63 21.49
N LYS A 169 4.51 -65.43 20.41
CA LYS A 169 4.38 -66.89 20.49
C LYS A 169 5.57 -67.52 21.19
N VAL A 170 6.80 -67.04 20.93
CA VAL A 170 8.01 -67.51 21.63
C VAL A 170 7.92 -67.19 23.14
N ALA A 171 7.53 -65.97 23.50
CA ALA A 171 7.35 -65.58 24.90
C ALA A 171 6.24 -66.40 25.59
N GLN A 172 5.11 -66.68 24.92
CA GLN A 172 4.03 -67.52 25.43
C GLN A 172 4.49 -68.96 25.71
N VAL A 173 5.23 -69.58 24.77
CA VAL A 173 5.79 -70.94 24.95
C VAL A 173 6.78 -70.98 26.11
N ARG A 174 7.66 -69.98 26.23
CA ARG A 174 8.60 -69.88 27.36
C ARG A 174 7.88 -69.69 28.70
N TYR A 175 6.85 -68.86 28.75
CA TYR A 175 6.04 -68.63 29.95
C TYR A 175 5.31 -69.91 30.39
N ALA A 176 4.69 -70.64 29.43
CA ALA A 176 4.06 -71.93 29.72
C ALA A 176 5.04 -73.00 30.25
N GLY A 177 6.31 -72.93 29.84
CA GLY A 177 7.40 -73.75 30.38
C GLY A 177 8.07 -73.22 31.66
N GLY A 178 7.62 -72.09 32.22
CA GLY A 178 8.23 -71.46 33.40
C GLY A 178 9.59 -70.76 33.14
N LEU A 179 9.96 -70.54 31.88
CA LEU A 179 11.27 -70.01 31.44
C LEU A 179 11.24 -68.51 31.04
N ALA A 180 10.11 -67.85 31.25
CA ALA A 180 9.92 -66.41 31.01
C ALA A 180 8.80 -65.87 31.93
N ALA A 181 8.77 -64.55 32.15
CA ALA A 181 7.70 -63.90 32.90
C ALA A 181 6.51 -63.58 31.99
N GLN A 182 5.29 -63.57 32.54
CA GLN A 182 4.08 -63.12 31.83
C GLN A 182 4.22 -61.69 31.27
N GLN A 183 5.07 -60.87 31.91
CA GLN A 183 5.39 -59.51 31.48
C GLN A 183 5.98 -59.44 30.06
N ASP A 184 6.70 -60.47 29.60
CA ASP A 184 7.29 -60.51 28.25
C ASP A 184 6.18 -60.56 27.19
N VAL A 185 5.18 -61.42 27.40
CA VAL A 185 3.99 -61.54 26.52
C VAL A 185 3.21 -60.23 26.50
N ILE A 186 2.98 -59.61 27.66
CA ILE A 186 2.28 -58.32 27.76
C ILE A 186 3.06 -57.21 27.03
N ARG A 187 4.38 -57.15 27.16
CA ARG A 187 5.24 -56.20 26.42
C ARG A 187 5.12 -56.40 24.91
N ALA A 188 5.14 -57.65 24.43
CA ALA A 188 4.94 -57.94 23.00
C ALA A 188 3.56 -57.47 22.50
N GLN A 189 2.49 -57.68 23.28
CA GLN A 189 1.13 -57.25 22.94
C GLN A 189 0.98 -55.72 22.93
N VAL A 190 1.64 -55.01 23.86
CA VAL A 190 1.70 -53.54 23.87
C VAL A 190 2.38 -53.02 22.60
N GLU A 191 3.52 -53.58 22.21
CA GLU A 191 4.22 -53.15 20.99
C GLU A 191 3.44 -53.45 19.72
N GLN A 192 2.76 -54.61 19.62
CA GLN A 192 1.83 -54.85 18.51
C GLN A 192 0.70 -53.81 18.46
N THR A 193 0.20 -53.37 19.62
CA THR A 193 -0.85 -52.34 19.71
C THR A 193 -0.33 -50.98 19.25
N ASN A 194 0.92 -50.63 19.63
CA ASN A 194 1.61 -49.43 19.15
C ASN A 194 1.79 -49.46 17.62
N MET A 195 2.23 -50.59 17.05
CA MET A 195 2.40 -50.76 15.59
C MET A 195 1.06 -50.70 14.84
N ARG A 196 -0.03 -51.24 15.40
CA ARG A 196 -1.39 -51.12 14.83
C ARG A 196 -1.88 -49.66 14.82
N ASN A 197 -1.57 -48.89 15.88
CA ASN A 197 -1.89 -47.46 15.94
C ASN A 197 -1.07 -46.65 14.91
N GLU A 198 0.19 -47.00 14.68
CA GLU A 198 1.02 -46.38 13.63
C GLU A 198 0.50 -46.68 12.22
N LEU A 199 0.00 -47.89 11.95
CA LEU A 199 -0.64 -48.22 10.66
C LEU A 199 -1.83 -47.30 10.36
N ILE A 200 -2.69 -47.03 11.35
CA ILE A 200 -3.84 -46.12 11.19
C ILE A 200 -3.38 -44.68 10.88
N ALA A 201 -2.28 -44.24 11.50
CA ALA A 201 -1.69 -42.93 11.20
C ALA A 201 -1.08 -42.87 9.78
N LEU A 202 -0.40 -43.93 9.34
CA LEU A 202 0.17 -44.03 7.98
C LEU A 202 -0.92 -44.07 6.90
N GLU A 203 -2.01 -44.84 7.12
CA GLU A 203 -3.19 -44.88 6.24
C GLU A 203 -3.85 -43.49 6.13
N THR A 204 -3.95 -42.76 7.25
CA THR A 204 -4.48 -41.38 7.27
C THR A 204 -3.59 -40.43 6.45
N GLU A 205 -2.26 -40.46 6.60
CA GLU A 205 -1.36 -39.62 5.82
C GLU A 205 -1.32 -40.02 4.33
N GLN A 206 -1.46 -41.32 4.02
CA GLN A 206 -1.62 -41.79 2.64
C GLN A 206 -2.88 -41.19 1.99
N HIS A 207 -4.02 -41.19 2.68
CA HIS A 207 -5.24 -40.53 2.20
C HIS A 207 -5.05 -39.03 1.99
N HIS A 208 -4.33 -38.33 2.89
CA HIS A 208 -3.99 -36.92 2.71
C HIS A 208 -3.11 -36.69 1.47
N LEU A 209 -2.10 -37.52 1.24
CA LEU A 209 -1.22 -37.43 0.07
C LEU A 209 -1.95 -37.76 -1.24
N HIS A 210 -2.85 -38.75 -1.23
CA HIS A 210 -3.74 -39.03 -2.38
C HIS A 210 -4.61 -37.83 -2.73
N ALA A 211 -5.25 -37.19 -1.74
CA ALA A 211 -6.06 -35.99 -1.97
C ALA A 211 -5.24 -34.80 -2.51
N ARG A 212 -4.03 -34.56 -1.94
CA ARG A 212 -3.10 -33.53 -2.42
C ARG A 212 -2.65 -33.78 -3.87
N LEU A 213 -2.30 -35.01 -4.21
CA LEU A 213 -1.92 -35.40 -5.58
C LEU A 213 -3.09 -35.26 -6.55
N ASN A 214 -4.28 -35.78 -6.21
CA ASN A 214 -5.47 -35.65 -7.05
C ASN A 214 -5.82 -34.17 -7.34
N ALA A 215 -5.69 -33.27 -6.35
CA ALA A 215 -5.86 -31.84 -6.57
C ALA A 215 -4.87 -31.27 -7.61
N LEU A 216 -3.58 -31.63 -7.53
CA LEU A 216 -2.56 -31.24 -8.52
C LEU A 216 -2.80 -31.83 -9.91
N LEU A 217 -3.45 -33.00 -9.99
CA LEU A 217 -3.85 -33.67 -11.22
C LEU A 217 -5.19 -33.19 -11.79
N ALA A 218 -5.89 -32.27 -11.13
CA ALA A 218 -7.28 -31.89 -11.46
C ALA A 218 -8.26 -33.07 -11.46
N ARG A 219 -8.12 -33.97 -10.48
CA ARG A 219 -9.01 -35.13 -10.23
C ARG A 219 -9.80 -34.91 -8.93
N PRO A 220 -10.98 -35.57 -8.76
CA PRO A 220 -11.65 -35.64 -7.47
C PRO A 220 -10.71 -36.14 -6.37
N SER A 221 -10.80 -35.58 -5.16
CA SER A 221 -9.87 -35.87 -4.06
C SER A 221 -9.79 -37.35 -3.69
N ASN A 222 -10.90 -38.07 -3.83
CA ASN A 222 -11.05 -39.51 -3.57
C ASN A 222 -10.82 -40.39 -4.81
N ALA A 223 -10.41 -39.85 -5.96
CA ALA A 223 -10.16 -40.66 -7.14
C ALA A 223 -9.00 -41.64 -6.89
N PRO A 224 -9.09 -42.91 -7.33
CA PRO A 224 -8.01 -43.86 -7.13
C PRO A 224 -6.74 -43.42 -7.86
N LEU A 225 -5.60 -43.70 -7.23
CA LEU A 225 -4.25 -43.62 -7.78
C LEU A 225 -3.63 -45.01 -7.69
N GLN A 226 -2.70 -45.33 -8.59
CA GLN A 226 -1.90 -46.56 -8.48
C GLN A 226 -0.91 -46.48 -7.32
N GLU A 227 -0.63 -47.63 -6.71
CA GLU A 227 0.39 -47.77 -5.67
C GLU A 227 1.78 -47.36 -6.21
N PRO A 228 2.60 -46.65 -5.41
CA PRO A 228 3.86 -46.08 -5.89
C PRO A 228 4.94 -47.16 -6.01
N ALA A 229 5.11 -47.71 -7.21
CA ALA A 229 5.99 -48.87 -7.44
C ALA A 229 7.50 -48.57 -7.35
N GLN A 230 7.94 -47.36 -7.74
CA GLN A 230 9.36 -47.00 -7.70
C GLN A 230 9.60 -45.49 -7.53
N LEU A 231 10.53 -45.14 -6.64
CA LEU A 231 11.07 -43.78 -6.54
C LEU A 231 11.96 -43.45 -7.75
N ARG A 232 11.91 -42.19 -8.22
CA ARG A 232 12.78 -41.70 -9.30
C ARG A 232 14.25 -41.84 -8.90
N LYS A 233 15.05 -42.52 -9.73
CA LYS A 233 16.50 -42.66 -9.54
C LYS A 233 17.17 -41.28 -9.46
N LEU A 234 18.01 -41.10 -8.44
CA LEU A 234 18.82 -39.89 -8.28
C LEU A 234 19.90 -39.81 -9.39
N PRO A 235 20.23 -38.62 -9.90
CA PRO A 235 21.32 -38.45 -10.84
C PRO A 235 22.69 -38.75 -10.19
N ALA A 236 23.63 -39.23 -11.00
CA ALA A 236 25.00 -39.51 -10.58
C ALA A 236 25.70 -38.24 -10.05
N PRO A 237 26.66 -38.35 -9.10
CA PRO A 237 27.36 -37.20 -8.53
C PRO A 237 27.96 -36.24 -9.56
N ALA A 238 28.55 -36.77 -10.63
CA ALA A 238 29.14 -35.96 -11.71
C ALA A 238 28.11 -35.11 -12.50
N ALA A 239 26.83 -35.46 -12.46
CA ALA A 239 25.75 -34.67 -13.08
C ALA A 239 25.14 -33.62 -12.12
N LEU A 240 25.69 -33.51 -10.91
CA LEU A 240 25.29 -32.58 -9.85
C LEU A 240 26.38 -31.56 -9.51
N ASP A 241 27.37 -31.39 -10.39
CA ASP A 241 28.38 -30.34 -10.24
C ASP A 241 27.73 -28.94 -10.22
N TYR A 242 28.12 -28.12 -9.25
CA TYR A 242 27.52 -26.80 -9.02
C TYR A 242 27.74 -25.86 -10.21
N ALA A 243 28.95 -25.80 -10.78
CA ALA A 243 29.27 -24.86 -11.86
C ALA A 243 28.48 -25.18 -13.15
N THR A 244 28.41 -26.46 -13.55
CA THR A 244 27.62 -26.88 -14.72
C THR A 244 26.11 -26.69 -14.53
N LEU A 245 25.61 -26.80 -13.29
CA LEU A 245 24.21 -26.52 -12.98
C LEU A 245 23.90 -25.03 -12.88
N GLU A 246 24.82 -24.20 -12.38
CA GLU A 246 24.68 -22.75 -12.36
C GLU A 246 24.62 -22.18 -13.78
N GLU A 247 25.50 -22.62 -14.68
CA GLU A 247 25.49 -22.18 -16.07
C GLU A 247 24.21 -22.63 -16.80
N ARG A 248 23.76 -23.86 -16.55
CA ARG A 248 22.45 -24.34 -17.03
C ARG A 248 21.29 -23.52 -16.47
N MET A 249 21.37 -23.11 -15.21
CA MET A 249 20.37 -22.28 -14.55
C MET A 249 20.30 -20.88 -15.19
N ARG A 250 21.45 -20.22 -15.38
CA ARG A 250 21.57 -18.91 -16.03
C ARG A 250 21.02 -18.90 -17.46
N THR A 251 21.20 -19.99 -18.20
CA THR A 251 20.80 -20.11 -19.61
C THR A 251 19.40 -20.70 -19.85
N ARG A 252 18.86 -21.52 -18.94
CA ARG A 252 17.60 -22.27 -19.15
C ARG A 252 16.52 -22.10 -18.07
N ASN A 253 16.75 -21.31 -17.02
CA ASN A 253 15.71 -21.07 -16.01
C ASN A 253 14.55 -20.22 -16.60
N PRO A 254 13.28 -20.69 -16.56
CA PRO A 254 12.15 -19.95 -17.13
C PRO A 254 11.86 -18.59 -16.49
N GLN A 255 12.17 -18.41 -15.20
CA GLN A 255 11.99 -17.14 -14.48
C GLN A 255 13.02 -16.11 -14.94
N LEU A 256 14.29 -16.52 -15.08
CA LEU A 256 15.34 -15.64 -15.62
C LEU A 256 15.11 -15.28 -17.09
N PHE A 257 14.58 -16.21 -17.88
CA PHE A 257 14.14 -15.93 -19.25
C PHE A 257 13.00 -14.90 -19.27
N ALA A 258 11.98 -15.06 -18.42
CA ALA A 258 10.88 -14.10 -18.32
C ALA A 258 11.34 -12.70 -17.85
N ASP A 259 12.28 -12.61 -16.91
CA ASP A 259 12.84 -11.33 -16.46
C ASP A 259 13.76 -10.68 -17.52
N GLU A 260 14.50 -11.48 -18.30
CA GLU A 260 15.26 -11.00 -19.47
C GLU A 260 14.35 -10.39 -20.55
N SER A 261 13.24 -11.06 -20.91
CA SER A 261 12.28 -10.50 -21.85
C SER A 261 11.62 -9.21 -21.33
N LYS A 262 11.38 -9.08 -20.01
CA LYS A 262 10.92 -7.81 -19.40
C LYS A 262 11.95 -6.69 -19.53
N ILE A 263 13.24 -6.96 -19.35
CA ILE A 263 14.30 -5.95 -19.54
C ILE A 263 14.27 -5.45 -20.98
N LYS A 264 14.26 -6.36 -21.96
CA LYS A 264 14.19 -6.01 -23.38
C LYS A 264 12.92 -5.20 -23.70
N ALA A 265 11.76 -5.61 -23.17
CA ALA A 265 10.50 -4.86 -23.33
C ALA A 265 10.58 -3.45 -22.72
N ALA A 266 11.23 -3.29 -21.57
CA ALA A 266 11.47 -1.99 -20.94
C ALA A 266 12.42 -1.11 -21.77
N GLU A 267 13.46 -1.68 -22.39
CA GLU A 267 14.35 -0.96 -23.31
C GLU A 267 13.59 -0.44 -24.54
N LYS A 268 12.74 -1.27 -25.15
CA LYS A 268 11.88 -0.85 -26.26
C LYS A 268 10.81 0.17 -25.84
N THR A 269 10.29 0.07 -24.61
CA THR A 269 9.34 1.04 -24.04
C THR A 269 10.00 2.40 -23.82
N ARG A 270 11.24 2.43 -23.33
CA ARG A 270 12.07 3.65 -23.25
C ARG A 270 12.29 4.26 -24.64
N ASP A 271 12.65 3.45 -25.62
CA ASP A 271 12.87 3.92 -27.00
C ASP A 271 11.60 4.50 -27.64
N LEU A 272 10.44 3.88 -27.39
CA LEU A 272 9.13 4.40 -27.79
C LEU A 272 8.82 5.73 -27.09
N THR A 273 9.20 5.85 -25.81
CA THR A 273 9.01 7.05 -25.00
C THR A 273 9.82 8.23 -25.55
N TYR A 274 11.10 8.04 -25.89
CA TYR A 274 11.87 9.08 -26.58
C TYR A 274 11.27 9.43 -27.96
N LYS A 275 10.75 8.45 -28.73
CA LYS A 275 10.07 8.73 -30.01
C LYS A 275 8.76 9.51 -29.85
N ASN A 276 8.14 9.57 -28.67
CA ASN A 276 6.95 10.39 -28.41
C ASN A 276 7.24 11.92 -28.41
N ARG A 277 8.51 12.33 -28.57
CA ARG A 277 8.89 13.71 -28.91
C ARG A 277 8.52 14.11 -30.34
N TYR A 278 8.43 13.15 -31.27
CA TYR A 278 8.03 13.42 -32.66
C TYR A 278 6.50 13.48 -32.78
N PRO A 279 5.96 14.44 -33.56
CA PRO A 279 4.52 14.59 -33.72
C PRO A 279 3.94 13.38 -34.45
N ASP A 280 2.72 12.97 -34.07
CA ASP A 280 1.90 12.09 -34.89
C ASP A 280 1.06 12.97 -35.83
N PHE A 281 0.67 12.46 -37.00
CA PHE A 281 -0.12 13.21 -37.97
C PHE A 281 -1.38 12.46 -38.39
N THR A 282 -2.45 13.20 -38.64
CA THR A 282 -3.74 12.64 -39.09
C THR A 282 -4.05 13.20 -40.47
N LEU A 283 -4.27 12.30 -41.43
CA LEU A 283 -4.68 12.63 -42.79
C LEU A 283 -6.18 12.46 -42.90
N GLY A 284 -6.90 13.48 -43.38
CA GLY A 284 -8.34 13.44 -43.57
C GLY A 284 -8.78 13.90 -44.95
N VAL A 285 -9.88 13.33 -45.45
CA VAL A 285 -10.55 13.78 -46.67
C VAL A 285 -12.01 14.10 -46.35
N SER A 286 -12.51 15.22 -46.88
CA SER A 286 -13.84 15.70 -46.55
C SER A 286 -14.64 16.26 -47.73
N PRO A 287 -15.54 15.48 -48.34
CA PRO A 287 -16.56 16.03 -49.23
C PRO A 287 -17.61 16.84 -48.45
N ILE A 288 -17.89 18.06 -48.91
CA ILE A 288 -18.97 18.91 -48.40
C ILE A 288 -20.14 18.90 -49.38
N GLN A 289 -21.28 18.44 -48.87
CA GLN A 289 -22.57 18.41 -49.53
C GLN A 289 -23.35 19.69 -49.22
N TYR A 290 -23.79 20.39 -50.28
CA TYR A 290 -24.78 21.46 -50.20
C TYR A 290 -26.05 20.96 -50.88
N GLN A 291 -27.18 20.98 -50.15
CA GLN A 291 -28.45 20.40 -50.61
C GLN A 291 -28.26 18.93 -51.07
N ASN A 292 -28.54 18.60 -52.33
CA ASN A 292 -28.45 17.23 -52.86
C ASN A 292 -27.13 16.93 -53.62
N SER A 293 -26.12 17.79 -53.55
CA SER A 293 -24.86 17.64 -54.32
C SER A 293 -23.62 17.91 -53.48
N ILE A 294 -22.58 17.08 -53.62
CA ILE A 294 -21.23 17.42 -53.17
C ILE A 294 -20.68 18.49 -54.13
N LYS A 295 -20.26 19.63 -53.59
CA LYS A 295 -19.74 20.76 -54.40
C LYS A 295 -18.29 21.13 -54.08
N GLU A 296 -17.75 20.60 -52.99
CA GLU A 296 -16.49 21.02 -52.40
C GLU A 296 -15.81 19.81 -51.74
N TRP A 297 -14.47 19.78 -51.77
CA TRP A 297 -13.64 18.73 -51.17
C TRP A 297 -12.49 19.39 -50.41
N GLU A 298 -12.39 19.11 -49.12
CA GLU A 298 -11.27 19.52 -48.27
C GLU A 298 -10.28 18.35 -48.09
N LEU A 299 -8.98 18.64 -48.12
CA LEU A 299 -7.93 17.75 -47.65
C LEU A 299 -7.41 18.30 -46.32
N MET A 300 -7.45 17.48 -45.28
CA MET A 300 -7.04 17.83 -43.93
C MET A 300 -5.70 17.16 -43.59
N VAL A 301 -4.74 17.94 -43.09
CA VAL A 301 -3.50 17.42 -42.50
C VAL A 301 -3.36 18.04 -41.12
N GLU A 302 -3.50 17.22 -40.08
CA GLU A 302 -3.37 17.65 -38.68
C GLU A 302 -2.08 17.10 -38.08
N PHE A 303 -1.38 17.90 -37.27
CA PHE A 303 -0.15 17.50 -36.57
C PHE A 303 -0.34 17.67 -35.05
N ASN A 304 -0.15 16.58 -34.30
CA ASN A 304 -0.15 16.63 -32.84
C ASN A 304 1.24 17.02 -32.32
N ILE A 305 1.45 18.31 -32.06
CA ILE A 305 2.75 18.85 -31.63
C ILE A 305 2.90 18.74 -30.09
N PRO A 306 3.87 17.96 -29.56
CA PRO A 306 4.02 17.73 -28.12
C PRO A 306 4.74 18.88 -27.40
N LEU A 307 4.00 19.96 -27.11
CA LEU A 307 4.54 21.17 -26.47
C LEU A 307 4.93 21.00 -24.98
N GLN A 308 4.35 20.04 -24.26
CA GLN A 308 4.55 19.87 -22.81
C GLN A 308 5.89 19.17 -22.44
N GLN A 309 7.00 19.87 -22.65
CA GLN A 309 8.36 19.32 -22.46
C GLN A 309 8.65 18.79 -21.04
N ALA A 310 8.08 19.42 -19.99
CA ALA A 310 8.27 18.96 -18.61
C ALA A 310 7.67 17.55 -18.37
N SER A 311 6.48 17.28 -18.93
CA SER A 311 5.83 15.97 -18.86
C SER A 311 6.62 14.90 -19.62
N ARG A 312 7.12 15.22 -20.82
CA ARG A 312 7.94 14.28 -21.61
C ARG A 312 9.24 13.89 -20.90
N ARG A 313 9.96 14.85 -20.33
CA ARG A 313 11.16 14.58 -19.51
C ARG A 313 10.86 13.77 -18.25
N ALA A 314 9.63 13.84 -17.72
CA ALA A 314 9.21 12.99 -16.61
C ALA A 314 8.97 11.54 -17.07
N GLN A 315 8.26 11.35 -18.19
CA GLN A 315 8.03 10.03 -18.81
C GLN A 315 9.34 9.33 -19.21
N GLU A 316 10.32 10.10 -19.70
CA GLU A 316 11.66 9.57 -20.05
C GLU A 316 12.37 9.03 -18.80
N ARG A 317 12.47 9.83 -17.73
CA ARG A 317 13.06 9.40 -16.44
C ARG A 317 12.29 8.25 -15.79
N GLU A 318 10.98 8.21 -15.93
CA GLU A 318 10.14 7.08 -15.51
C GLU A 318 10.55 5.80 -16.27
N SER A 319 10.65 5.85 -17.60
CA SER A 319 11.04 4.71 -18.42
C SER A 319 12.47 4.21 -18.15
N GLU A 320 13.41 5.14 -17.90
CA GLU A 320 14.78 4.82 -17.44
C GLU A 320 14.78 4.14 -16.06
N SER A 321 13.99 4.66 -15.12
CA SER A 321 13.85 4.09 -13.77
C SER A 321 13.21 2.70 -13.81
N MET A 322 12.21 2.49 -14.68
CA MET A 322 11.56 1.20 -14.87
C MET A 322 12.48 0.16 -15.51
N LEU A 323 13.34 0.57 -16.45
CA LEU A 323 14.41 -0.28 -16.99
C LEU A 323 15.43 -0.68 -15.91
N ASN A 324 15.90 0.27 -15.11
CA ASN A 324 16.82 -0.01 -14.01
C ASN A 324 16.19 -0.94 -12.96
N ALA A 325 14.90 -0.74 -12.65
CA ALA A 325 14.14 -1.64 -11.77
C ALA A 325 13.95 -3.04 -12.37
N ALA A 326 13.80 -3.19 -13.70
CA ALA A 326 13.75 -4.50 -14.35
C ALA A 326 15.09 -5.23 -14.25
N ARG A 327 16.21 -4.53 -14.44
CA ARG A 327 17.57 -5.08 -14.29
C ARG A 327 17.85 -5.54 -12.86
N ALA A 328 17.56 -4.69 -11.86
CA ALA A 328 17.71 -5.03 -10.45
C ALA A 328 16.83 -6.23 -10.02
N ARG A 329 15.60 -6.35 -10.57
CA ARG A 329 14.75 -7.53 -10.34
C ARG A 329 15.38 -8.81 -10.88
N LYS A 330 15.91 -8.82 -12.11
CA LYS A 330 16.60 -9.99 -12.67
C LYS A 330 17.80 -10.41 -11.81
N GLU A 331 18.58 -9.45 -11.33
CA GLU A 331 19.71 -9.72 -10.43
C GLU A 331 19.25 -10.37 -9.13
N ALA A 332 18.21 -9.82 -8.49
CA ALA A 332 17.59 -10.42 -7.31
C ALA A 332 17.06 -11.85 -7.57
N THR A 333 16.34 -12.07 -8.67
CA THR A 333 15.89 -13.42 -9.09
C THR A 333 17.08 -14.36 -9.32
N THR A 334 18.17 -13.88 -9.91
CA THR A 334 19.39 -14.68 -10.16
C THR A 334 20.03 -15.13 -8.85
N ASN A 335 20.21 -14.21 -7.90
CA ASN A 335 20.80 -14.49 -6.59
C ASN A 335 19.89 -15.39 -5.73
N GLN A 336 18.57 -15.25 -5.85
CA GLN A 336 17.61 -16.16 -5.21
C GLN A 336 17.73 -17.58 -5.78
N VAL A 337 17.73 -17.73 -7.10
CA VAL A 337 17.76 -19.06 -7.75
C VAL A 337 19.12 -19.75 -7.55
N SER A 338 20.24 -19.01 -7.53
CA SER A 338 21.55 -19.61 -7.20
C SER A 338 21.62 -20.06 -5.74
N SER A 339 21.04 -19.30 -4.80
CA SER A 339 20.93 -19.73 -3.40
C SER A 339 20.06 -20.98 -3.24
N GLU A 340 18.91 -21.05 -3.93
CA GLU A 340 18.03 -22.23 -3.94
C GLU A 340 18.74 -23.47 -4.55
N LEU A 341 19.56 -23.28 -5.59
CA LEU A 341 20.39 -24.33 -6.18
C LEU A 341 21.46 -24.84 -5.19
N ALA A 342 22.16 -23.93 -4.50
CA ALA A 342 23.19 -24.28 -3.53
C ALA A 342 22.61 -25.04 -2.32
N GLU A 343 21.48 -24.59 -1.76
CA GLU A 343 20.78 -25.29 -0.67
C GLU A 343 20.34 -26.70 -1.11
N ALA A 344 19.76 -26.84 -2.30
CA ALA A 344 19.32 -28.13 -2.83
C ALA A 344 20.48 -29.11 -3.05
N LEU A 345 21.62 -28.65 -3.57
CA LEU A 345 22.79 -29.50 -3.80
C LEU A 345 23.45 -29.94 -2.48
N ALA A 346 23.64 -29.03 -1.53
CA ALA A 346 24.12 -29.36 -0.20
C ALA A 346 23.18 -30.35 0.51
N GLY A 347 21.86 -30.20 0.35
CA GLY A 347 20.87 -31.13 0.87
C GLY A 347 20.98 -32.54 0.27
N ILE A 348 21.18 -32.65 -1.06
CA ILE A 348 21.40 -33.96 -1.72
C ILE A 348 22.70 -34.61 -1.26
N GLU A 349 23.77 -33.83 -1.11
CA GLU A 349 25.05 -34.37 -0.63
C GLU A 349 24.95 -34.86 0.82
N ALA A 350 24.34 -34.07 1.71
CA ALA A 350 24.07 -34.47 3.09
C ALA A 350 23.24 -35.76 3.14
N ALA A 351 22.14 -35.82 2.39
CA ALA A 351 21.28 -37.01 2.32
C ALA A 351 22.05 -38.27 1.86
N ARG A 352 22.89 -38.17 0.83
CA ARG A 352 23.72 -39.28 0.33
C ARG A 352 24.78 -39.72 1.36
N ARG A 353 25.39 -38.79 2.09
CA ARG A 353 26.32 -39.11 3.19
C ARG A 353 25.60 -39.82 4.34
N THR A 354 24.39 -39.38 4.70
CA THR A 354 23.55 -40.03 5.71
C THR A 354 23.10 -41.43 5.26
N GLU A 355 22.59 -41.58 4.04
CA GLU A 355 22.21 -42.87 3.44
C GLU A 355 23.37 -43.88 3.50
N ASN A 356 24.56 -43.48 3.06
CA ASN A 356 25.76 -44.32 3.12
C ASN A 356 26.13 -44.76 4.55
N LEU A 357 25.97 -43.88 5.55
CA LEU A 357 26.25 -44.21 6.95
C LEU A 357 25.21 -45.19 7.52
N LEU A 358 23.93 -44.97 7.23
CA LEU A 358 22.84 -45.84 7.68
C LEU A 358 22.95 -47.22 7.04
N ALA A 359 23.07 -47.29 5.71
CA ALA A 359 23.06 -48.54 4.95
C ALA A 359 24.32 -49.40 5.18
N ASN A 360 25.51 -48.79 5.25
CA ASN A 360 26.77 -49.56 5.31
C ASN A 360 27.32 -49.76 6.73
N SER A 361 26.77 -49.09 7.74
CA SER A 361 27.28 -49.15 9.12
C SER A 361 26.18 -49.41 10.13
N LEU A 362 25.21 -48.51 10.28
CA LEU A 362 24.26 -48.56 11.40
C LEU A 362 23.23 -49.70 11.27
N LEU A 363 22.68 -49.92 10.07
CA LEU A 363 21.70 -50.97 9.83
C LEU A 363 22.29 -52.40 9.98
N PRO A 364 23.45 -52.74 9.38
CA PRO A 364 24.09 -54.03 9.64
C PRO A 364 24.41 -54.28 11.12
N GLN A 365 24.81 -53.25 11.87
CA GLN A 365 25.06 -53.36 13.31
C GLN A 365 23.78 -53.58 14.12
N ALA A 366 22.70 -52.88 13.81
CA ALA A 366 21.39 -53.09 14.45
C ALA A 366 20.84 -54.49 14.17
N GLU A 367 20.95 -54.98 12.93
CA GLU A 367 20.57 -56.34 12.56
C GLU A 367 21.36 -57.42 13.31
N LEU A 368 22.69 -57.25 13.42
CA LEU A 368 23.54 -58.19 14.16
C LEU A 368 23.21 -58.18 15.65
N THR A 369 22.99 -57.00 16.24
CA THR A 369 22.58 -56.85 17.64
C THR A 369 21.23 -57.53 17.91
N PHE A 370 20.23 -57.35 17.04
CA PHE A 370 18.95 -58.03 17.15
C PHE A 370 19.07 -59.55 16.99
N LYS A 371 19.82 -60.05 16.01
CA LYS A 371 20.05 -61.49 15.81
C LYS A 371 20.73 -62.13 17.02
N ALA A 372 21.71 -61.44 17.62
CA ALA A 372 22.38 -61.90 18.84
C ALA A 372 21.45 -61.87 20.07
N ALA A 373 20.67 -60.79 20.25
CA ALA A 373 19.71 -60.67 21.34
C ALA A 373 18.58 -61.72 21.24
N LEU A 374 18.14 -62.05 20.02
CA LEU A 374 17.12 -63.08 19.77
C LEU A 374 17.61 -64.46 20.18
N ALA A 375 18.78 -64.88 19.71
CA ALA A 375 19.39 -66.15 20.13
C ALA A 375 19.71 -66.17 21.64
N GLY A 376 20.07 -65.02 22.21
CA GLY A 376 20.24 -64.83 23.66
C GLY A 376 18.94 -65.05 24.43
N TYR A 377 17.83 -64.47 23.98
CA TYR A 377 16.52 -64.65 24.59
C TYR A 377 16.01 -66.09 24.45
N GLU A 378 16.12 -66.69 23.25
CA GLU A 378 15.77 -68.10 23.01
C GLU A 378 16.55 -69.06 23.92
N THR A 379 17.82 -68.78 24.20
CA THR A 379 18.64 -69.58 25.13
C THR A 379 18.52 -69.16 26.60
N GLY A 380 17.70 -68.15 26.93
CA GLY A 380 17.51 -67.65 28.31
C GLY A 380 18.70 -66.89 28.90
N LYS A 381 19.64 -66.44 28.06
CA LYS A 381 20.85 -65.68 28.46
C LYS A 381 20.62 -64.16 28.46
N VAL A 382 19.54 -63.69 27.87
CA VAL A 382 19.18 -62.29 27.67
C VAL A 382 17.69 -62.13 27.98
N ASP A 383 17.27 -60.98 28.52
CA ASP A 383 15.86 -60.69 28.82
C ASP A 383 15.08 -60.16 27.60
N PHE A 384 13.75 -60.15 27.71
CA PHE A 384 12.90 -59.68 26.61
C PHE A 384 13.00 -58.16 26.38
N ALA A 385 13.37 -57.39 27.40
CA ALA A 385 13.56 -55.95 27.28
C ALA A 385 14.73 -55.63 26.35
N THR A 386 15.87 -56.30 26.53
CA THR A 386 17.05 -56.16 25.66
C THR A 386 16.76 -56.60 24.23
N LEU A 387 15.99 -57.67 24.03
CA LEU A 387 15.53 -58.08 22.70
C LEU A 387 14.65 -57.01 22.02
N LEU A 388 13.72 -56.43 22.77
CA LEU A 388 12.84 -55.38 22.25
C LEU A 388 13.61 -54.08 21.93
N ASP A 389 14.55 -53.68 22.79
CA ASP A 389 15.37 -52.50 22.53
C ASP A 389 16.32 -52.71 21.33
N ALA A 390 16.88 -53.92 21.16
CA ALA A 390 17.63 -54.28 19.97
C ALA A 390 16.75 -54.29 18.70
N GLN A 391 15.47 -54.68 18.80
CA GLN A 391 14.53 -54.60 17.68
C GLN A 391 14.20 -53.15 17.32
N ARG A 392 13.96 -52.28 18.31
CA ARG A 392 13.66 -50.85 18.11
C ARG A 392 14.81 -50.08 17.45
N GLN A 393 16.05 -50.52 17.65
CA GLN A 393 17.21 -49.97 16.95
C GLN A 393 17.18 -50.20 15.42
N ILE A 394 16.50 -51.23 14.91
CA ILE A 394 16.46 -51.50 13.45
C ILE A 394 15.65 -50.42 12.70
N PRO A 395 14.42 -50.05 13.09
CA PRO A 395 13.69 -48.93 12.49
C PRO A 395 14.43 -47.58 12.58
N ASP A 396 15.09 -47.32 13.71
CA ASP A 396 15.91 -46.11 13.91
C ASP A 396 17.12 -46.09 12.97
N ALA A 397 17.81 -47.22 12.84
CA ALA A 397 18.94 -47.42 11.91
C ALA A 397 18.51 -47.36 10.44
N SER A 398 17.27 -47.75 10.14
CA SER A 398 16.65 -47.63 8.82
C SER A 398 16.18 -46.20 8.49
N GLY A 399 16.31 -45.26 9.42
CA GLY A 399 15.99 -43.84 9.24
C GLY A 399 14.52 -43.45 9.47
N ARG A 400 13.66 -44.39 9.90
CA ARG A 400 12.20 -44.22 10.05
C ARG A 400 11.84 -43.03 10.95
N ASN A 401 12.47 -42.93 12.12
CA ASN A 401 12.16 -41.91 13.14
C ASN A 401 12.87 -40.55 12.93
N ARG A 402 13.75 -40.40 11.93
CA ARG A 402 14.61 -39.21 11.80
C ARG A 402 14.12 -38.17 10.80
N THR A 403 13.09 -38.45 10.00
CA THR A 403 12.61 -37.54 8.96
C THR A 403 11.28 -36.89 9.33
N SER A 404 11.36 -35.83 10.14
CA SER A 404 10.35 -34.77 10.01
C SER A 404 10.53 -34.19 8.60
N PHE A 405 9.66 -34.60 7.67
CA PHE A 405 9.59 -34.03 6.32
C PHE A 405 8.99 -32.63 6.43
N ARG A 406 9.75 -31.71 7.04
CA ARG A 406 9.37 -30.32 7.27
C ARG A 406 9.43 -29.60 5.94
N GLY A 407 8.41 -29.85 5.12
CA GLY A 407 8.18 -29.17 3.87
C GLY A 407 8.09 -27.68 4.14
N ARG A 408 9.19 -26.96 3.94
CA ARG A 408 9.17 -25.50 3.82
C ARG A 408 8.26 -25.20 2.64
N SER A 409 7.05 -24.74 2.93
CA SER A 409 6.17 -24.21 1.90
C SER A 409 6.90 -23.07 1.21
N MET A 410 7.23 -23.26 -0.07
CA MET A 410 7.73 -22.19 -0.94
C MET A 410 6.57 -21.24 -1.26
N ASN A 411 6.13 -20.47 -0.26
CA ASN A 411 5.17 -19.38 -0.43
C ASN A 411 5.88 -18.22 -1.14
N LYS A 412 6.06 -18.35 -2.46
CA LYS A 412 6.35 -17.21 -3.34
C LYS A 412 5.04 -16.50 -3.67
N GLY A 413 5.02 -15.18 -3.53
CA GLY A 413 3.81 -14.41 -3.24
C GLY A 413 2.71 -14.38 -4.31
N ALA A 414 1.48 -14.17 -3.84
CA ALA A 414 0.32 -13.80 -4.66
C ALA A 414 0.01 -12.31 -4.47
N GLY A 415 0.50 -11.47 -5.39
CA GLY A 415 0.05 -10.08 -5.49
C GLY A 415 -1.28 -10.04 -6.25
N LEU A 416 -2.33 -9.46 -5.65
CA LEU A 416 -3.68 -9.49 -6.23
C LEU A 416 -3.97 -8.24 -7.07
N THR A 417 -3.97 -8.39 -8.39
CA THR A 417 -4.49 -7.41 -9.35
C THR A 417 -5.95 -7.69 -9.67
N ILE A 418 -6.88 -6.91 -9.11
CA ILE A 418 -8.29 -6.77 -9.56
C ILE A 418 -8.69 -5.32 -9.24
N GLY A 419 -9.38 -4.55 -10.07
CA GLY A 419 -9.93 -4.79 -11.41
C GLY A 419 -11.02 -3.75 -11.68
N VAL A 420 -10.87 -2.96 -12.74
CA VAL A 420 -11.84 -1.91 -13.11
C VAL A 420 -12.98 -2.51 -13.94
N ILE A 421 -14.23 -2.11 -13.66
CA ILE A 421 -15.43 -2.04 -14.52
C ILE A 421 -16.65 -1.87 -13.57
N ALA A 422 -17.73 -1.12 -13.79
CA ALA A 422 -18.15 0.07 -14.56
C ALA A 422 -19.70 0.14 -14.39
N VAL A 423 -20.39 1.10 -15.06
CA VAL A 423 -21.86 1.18 -15.27
C VAL A 423 -22.69 1.70 -14.07
N ALA A 424 -22.96 3.00 -13.89
CA ALA A 424 -23.85 3.94 -14.64
C ALA A 424 -25.32 4.02 -14.13
N VAL A 425 -25.96 5.15 -14.46
CA VAL A 425 -27.41 5.49 -14.33
C VAL A 425 -27.90 5.87 -12.90
N ALA A 426 -28.78 6.86 -12.67
CA ALA A 426 -29.06 8.16 -13.30
C ALA A 426 -30.06 8.97 -12.43
N ALA A 427 -30.09 10.30 -12.62
CA ALA A 427 -31.25 11.21 -12.59
C ALA A 427 -32.17 11.38 -11.34
N GLY A 428 -32.61 12.64 -11.15
CA GLY A 428 -33.75 13.05 -10.32
C GLY A 428 -33.35 13.57 -8.92
N GLY A 429 -33.79 14.74 -8.43
CA GLY A 429 -34.67 15.77 -9.00
C GLY A 429 -35.72 16.25 -7.99
N GLY A 430 -35.98 17.55 -7.91
CA GLY A 430 -37.00 18.15 -7.00
C GLY A 430 -36.45 18.51 -5.61
N TYR A 431 -36.39 19.76 -5.11
CA TYR A 431 -37.18 20.99 -5.28
C TYR A 431 -38.40 21.12 -4.35
N TRP A 432 -38.18 21.51 -3.08
CA TRP A 432 -39.03 22.40 -2.26
C TRP A 432 -38.26 22.72 -0.95
N LEU A 433 -37.89 23.95 -0.55
CA LEU A 433 -38.59 25.22 -0.31
C LEU A 433 -39.51 25.24 0.94
N GLY A 434 -39.27 26.22 1.83
CA GLY A 434 -40.15 26.62 2.93
C GLY A 434 -39.85 25.97 4.30
N GLY A 435 -39.71 26.70 5.41
CA GLY A 435 -39.72 28.15 5.61
C GLY A 435 -40.20 28.55 7.02
N ARG A 436 -39.95 29.82 7.42
CA ARG A 436 -40.25 30.41 8.76
C ARG A 436 -39.36 29.83 9.87
N GLY A 437 -38.91 30.56 10.90
CA GLY A 437 -39.23 31.88 11.46
C GLY A 437 -39.17 31.72 13.00
N GLY A 438 -38.81 32.68 13.85
CA GLY A 438 -38.46 34.10 13.72
C GLY A 438 -38.66 34.76 15.10
N ALA A 439 -37.87 35.80 15.43
CA ALA A 439 -37.96 36.60 16.68
C ALA A 439 -37.68 35.83 18.01
N SER A 440 -37.42 36.43 19.19
CA SER A 440 -37.35 37.84 19.62
C SER A 440 -36.54 38.02 20.93
N HIS A 441 -35.79 39.14 21.02
CA HIS A 441 -35.64 40.09 22.16
C HIS A 441 -35.20 39.69 23.60
N GLY A 442 -34.64 40.67 24.32
CA GLY A 442 -34.32 40.64 25.75
C GLY A 442 -32.85 41.01 26.06
N ASP A 443 -32.39 42.27 25.92
CA ASP A 443 -32.43 43.40 26.86
C ASP A 443 -31.38 43.45 28.00
N ALA A 444 -31.05 44.68 28.40
CA ALA A 444 -30.30 45.14 29.59
C ALA A 444 -28.79 45.47 29.49
N ALA A 445 -28.48 46.77 29.65
CA ALA A 445 -27.19 47.30 30.11
C ALA A 445 -27.15 47.40 31.66
N PRO A 446 -25.99 47.68 32.29
CA PRO A 446 -25.75 49.09 32.67
C PRO A 446 -24.26 49.58 32.69
N VAL A 447 -24.15 50.90 32.87
CA VAL A 447 -22.96 51.76 33.13
C VAL A 447 -22.02 51.26 34.25
N THR A 448 -20.71 51.56 34.31
CA THR A 448 -19.94 52.84 34.40
C THR A 448 -18.44 52.57 34.05
N SER A 449 -17.49 53.49 33.82
CA SER A 449 -17.21 54.86 34.32
C SER A 449 -16.26 55.66 33.37
N ALA A 450 -16.14 56.98 33.59
CA ALA A 450 -15.09 57.87 33.04
C ALA A 450 -14.03 58.19 34.15
N PRO A 451 -12.81 58.73 33.90
CA PRO A 451 -12.48 59.92 33.07
C PRO A 451 -11.35 59.60 32.03
N ALA A 452 -10.58 60.51 31.39
CA ALA A 452 -10.37 61.96 31.51
C ALA A 452 -9.91 62.60 30.16
N GLU A 453 -9.80 63.93 30.12
CA GLU A 453 -9.18 64.72 29.02
C GLU A 453 -7.68 64.98 29.27
N PRO A 454 -6.87 65.20 28.22
CA PRO A 454 -6.07 66.43 28.22
C PRO A 454 -5.91 67.15 26.85
N ALA A 455 -6.13 68.46 26.89
CA ALA A 455 -5.43 69.55 26.20
C ALA A 455 -5.10 69.47 24.68
N LYS A 456 -5.69 70.40 23.93
CA LYS A 456 -5.31 70.76 22.54
C LYS A 456 -3.93 71.43 22.47
N LYS A 457 -3.23 71.27 21.35
CA LYS A 457 -2.18 72.19 20.88
C LYS A 457 -2.69 73.02 19.70
N GLU A 458 -2.44 74.32 19.74
CA GLU A 458 -2.89 75.28 18.72
C GLU A 458 -1.98 75.27 17.48
N LYS A 459 -2.54 75.54 16.29
CA LYS A 459 -1.79 75.80 15.06
C LYS A 459 -1.74 77.29 14.76
N LYS A 460 -0.60 77.78 14.27
CA LYS A 460 -0.36 79.19 13.97
C LYS A 460 -0.96 79.60 12.62
N LEU A 461 -1.57 80.78 12.59
CA LEU A 461 -2.26 81.35 11.42
C LEU A 461 -1.31 82.26 10.65
N LEU A 462 -1.30 82.16 9.31
CA LEU A 462 -0.35 82.90 8.45
C LEU A 462 -0.97 84.16 7.83
N PHE A 463 -2.10 84.02 7.14
CA PHE A 463 -2.87 85.14 6.56
C PHE A 463 -4.30 84.69 6.18
N TYR A 464 -5.15 85.63 5.80
CA TYR A 464 -6.50 85.40 5.27
C TYR A 464 -6.53 85.70 3.76
N ARG A 465 -7.17 84.84 2.96
CA ARG A 465 -7.30 85.00 1.48
C ARG A 465 -8.74 85.23 1.04
N ASN A 466 -8.93 85.97 -0.05
CA ASN A 466 -10.25 86.19 -0.63
C ASN A 466 -10.90 84.84 -1.06
N PRO A 467 -12.17 84.57 -0.71
CA PRO A 467 -12.84 83.30 -1.04
C PRO A 467 -13.03 83.05 -2.55
N MET A 468 -12.99 84.10 -3.38
CA MET A 468 -13.16 84.03 -4.84
C MET A 468 -11.86 83.80 -5.63
N GLY A 469 -10.72 83.59 -4.94
CA GLY A 469 -9.43 83.27 -5.60
C GLY A 469 -8.71 84.46 -6.25
N LEU A 470 -9.15 85.70 -5.98
CA LEU A 470 -8.45 86.92 -6.39
C LEU A 470 -7.13 87.09 -5.59
N PRO A 471 -6.09 87.73 -6.16
CA PRO A 471 -4.79 87.93 -5.50
C PRO A 471 -4.79 89.05 -4.42
N ASP A 472 -5.87 89.17 -3.63
CA ASP A 472 -5.97 90.03 -2.45
C ASP A 472 -5.91 89.17 -1.18
N THR A 473 -4.95 89.47 -0.30
CA THR A 473 -4.70 88.77 0.96
C THR A 473 -4.54 89.78 2.10
N SER A 474 -4.99 89.40 3.30
CA SER A 474 -4.93 90.27 4.48
C SER A 474 -4.36 89.54 5.70
N PRO A 475 -3.48 90.17 6.50
CA PRO A 475 -2.96 89.56 7.73
C PRO A 475 -3.98 89.54 8.88
N VAL A 476 -5.14 90.19 8.72
CA VAL A 476 -6.25 90.25 9.69
C VAL A 476 -7.57 89.88 8.99
N PRO A 477 -8.61 89.43 9.74
CA PRO A 477 -9.92 89.17 9.18
C PRO A 477 -10.47 90.39 8.44
N LYS A 478 -10.85 90.21 7.17
CA LYS A 478 -11.36 91.24 6.27
C LYS A 478 -12.57 90.67 5.53
N LYS A 479 -13.52 91.54 5.18
CA LYS A 479 -14.63 91.21 4.27
C LYS A 479 -14.37 91.75 2.87
N ASP A 480 -14.84 91.04 1.86
CA ASP A 480 -14.85 91.53 0.48
C ASP A 480 -15.96 92.59 0.28
N PRO A 481 -16.01 93.28 -0.87
CA PRO A 481 -17.08 94.24 -1.19
C PRO A 481 -18.50 93.64 -1.26
N MET A 482 -18.64 92.30 -1.20
CA MET A 482 -19.92 91.58 -1.18
C MET A 482 -20.28 91.08 0.24
N GLY A 483 -19.46 91.38 1.25
CA GLY A 483 -19.73 91.08 2.67
C GLY A 483 -19.26 89.70 3.15
N MET A 484 -18.53 88.95 2.31
CA MET A 484 -18.01 87.62 2.63
C MET A 484 -16.66 87.70 3.35
N ASP A 485 -16.50 86.92 4.41
CA ASP A 485 -15.27 86.84 5.21
C ASP A 485 -14.12 86.14 4.45
N TYR A 486 -12.90 86.69 4.56
CA TYR A 486 -11.70 86.07 4.01
C TYR A 486 -11.34 84.80 4.79
N ILE A 487 -10.83 83.79 4.10
CA ILE A 487 -10.58 82.45 4.64
C ILE A 487 -9.18 82.39 5.28
N ALA A 488 -9.10 81.98 6.54
CA ALA A 488 -7.84 81.77 7.25
C ALA A 488 -7.01 80.64 6.62
N VAL A 489 -5.74 80.91 6.33
CA VAL A 489 -4.75 79.92 5.88
C VAL A 489 -3.77 79.65 7.03
N TYR A 490 -3.66 78.38 7.39
CA TYR A 490 -2.76 77.89 8.43
C TYR A 490 -1.55 77.20 7.81
N GLU A 491 -0.45 77.13 8.56
CA GLU A 491 0.76 76.44 8.12
C GLU A 491 0.47 74.94 7.89
N GLY A 492 0.62 74.49 6.62
CA GLY A 492 0.47 73.09 6.22
C GLY A 492 -0.71 72.74 5.29
N GLU A 493 -1.51 73.70 4.80
CA GLU A 493 -2.41 73.45 3.66
C GLU A 493 -1.82 74.02 2.36
N GLN A 494 -1.08 73.17 1.65
CA GLN A 494 -0.67 73.40 0.27
C GLN A 494 -0.87 72.10 -0.51
N ASP A 495 -1.92 72.07 -1.33
CA ASP A 495 -2.14 71.01 -2.33
C ASP A 495 -1.03 71.06 -3.38
N ASP A 496 0.05 70.32 -3.15
CA ASP A 496 0.93 69.74 -4.18
C ASP A 496 1.95 68.83 -3.47
N ASP A 497 1.51 67.64 -3.08
CA ASP A 497 2.36 66.59 -2.49
C ASP A 497 2.68 65.52 -3.56
N PRO A 498 3.91 65.47 -4.12
CA PRO A 498 4.29 64.55 -5.20
C PRO A 498 4.54 63.12 -4.69
N ALA A 499 3.61 62.60 -3.89
CA ALA A 499 3.71 61.35 -3.15
C ALA A 499 2.50 60.41 -3.37
N SER A 500 2.10 60.19 -4.62
CA SER A 500 1.08 59.16 -4.95
C SER A 500 1.27 58.46 -6.29
N ALA A 501 2.52 58.08 -6.62
CA ALA A 501 2.84 57.26 -7.80
C ALA A 501 2.12 55.89 -7.87
N ASN A 502 1.45 55.47 -6.78
CA ASN A 502 0.73 54.19 -6.65
C ASN A 502 -0.79 54.32 -6.35
N GLN A 503 -1.43 55.49 -6.45
CA GLN A 503 -2.89 55.59 -6.17
C GLN A 503 -3.76 55.58 -7.45
N ILE A 504 -4.72 54.65 -7.50
CA ILE A 504 -5.65 54.47 -8.60
C ILE A 504 -6.93 55.30 -8.36
N LYS A 505 -7.13 56.36 -9.14
CA LYS A 505 -8.34 57.18 -9.11
C LYS A 505 -9.39 56.69 -10.11
N ILE A 506 -10.60 56.41 -9.63
CA ILE A 506 -11.78 55.98 -10.40
C ILE A 506 -12.97 56.88 -10.01
N SER A 507 -13.79 57.30 -10.97
CA SER A 507 -14.99 58.11 -10.68
C SER A 507 -16.02 57.32 -9.88
N THR A 508 -16.71 57.98 -8.96
CA THR A 508 -17.74 57.38 -8.07
C THR A 508 -18.83 56.65 -8.85
N GLU A 509 -19.31 57.21 -9.97
CA GLU A 509 -20.24 56.54 -10.88
C GLU A 509 -19.71 55.21 -11.45
N LYS A 510 -18.40 55.16 -11.79
CA LYS A 510 -17.77 53.93 -12.35
C LYS A 510 -17.56 52.90 -11.24
N VAL A 511 -17.23 53.32 -10.02
CA VAL A 511 -17.18 52.45 -8.82
C VAL A 511 -18.55 51.80 -8.54
N GLN A 512 -19.63 52.58 -8.60
CA GLN A 512 -20.99 52.08 -8.40
C GLN A 512 -21.42 51.10 -9.52
N LYS A 513 -21.17 51.43 -10.80
CA LYS A 513 -21.47 50.55 -11.95
C LYS A 513 -20.68 49.24 -11.95
N LEU A 514 -19.45 49.25 -11.41
CA LEU A 514 -18.61 48.06 -11.25
C LEU A 514 -19.04 47.16 -10.07
N GLY A 515 -19.95 47.61 -9.21
CA GLY A 515 -20.40 46.83 -8.04
C GLY A 515 -19.29 46.62 -7.00
N VAL A 516 -18.34 47.56 -6.90
CA VAL A 516 -17.22 47.48 -5.95
C VAL A 516 -17.77 47.43 -4.52
N ARG A 517 -17.31 46.46 -3.74
CA ARG A 517 -17.61 46.34 -2.30
C ARG A 517 -16.33 46.31 -1.50
N THR A 518 -16.34 46.93 -0.34
CA THR A 518 -15.25 46.90 0.63
C THR A 518 -15.71 46.29 1.95
N GLU A 519 -14.81 45.59 2.63
CA GLU A 519 -14.97 45.09 4.00
C GLU A 519 -13.77 45.58 4.82
N ALA A 520 -13.95 45.91 6.10
CA ALA A 520 -12.83 46.26 6.96
C ALA A 520 -12.00 45.00 7.29
N ALA A 521 -10.68 45.09 7.17
CA ALA A 521 -9.78 44.07 7.71
C ALA A 521 -9.97 43.99 9.24
N GLN A 522 -10.15 42.78 9.78
CA GLN A 522 -10.51 42.59 11.19
C GLN A 522 -9.60 41.58 11.88
N LEU A 523 -9.22 41.88 13.12
CA LEU A 523 -8.68 40.89 14.05
C LEU A 523 -9.72 39.77 14.26
N ARG A 524 -9.38 38.54 13.88
CA ARG A 524 -10.23 37.36 14.05
C ARG A 524 -9.36 36.16 14.45
N ILE A 525 -9.95 35.25 15.23
CA ILE A 525 -9.35 33.94 15.51
C ILE A 525 -9.58 33.04 14.29
N LEU A 526 -8.50 32.56 13.68
CA LEU A 526 -8.56 31.78 12.44
C LEU A 526 -8.60 30.28 12.74
N ASP A 527 -9.80 29.74 12.95
CA ASP A 527 -10.01 28.31 13.14
C ASP A 527 -9.77 27.54 11.82
N LYS A 528 -8.71 26.74 11.79
CA LYS A 528 -8.43 25.79 10.69
C LYS A 528 -8.95 24.41 11.07
N VAL A 529 -9.60 23.74 10.12
CA VAL A 529 -10.05 22.35 10.26
C VAL A 529 -9.26 21.49 9.29
N VAL A 530 -8.49 20.53 9.82
CA VAL A 530 -7.80 19.51 9.02
C VAL A 530 -8.78 18.38 8.74
N ARG A 531 -9.08 18.13 7.46
CA ARG A 531 -9.92 17.00 7.04
C ARG A 531 -9.03 15.82 6.65
N ALA A 532 -9.20 14.70 7.33
CA ALA A 532 -8.47 13.46 7.07
C ALA A 532 -9.44 12.32 6.71
N ALA A 533 -8.98 11.41 5.84
CA ALA A 533 -9.65 10.13 5.68
C ALA A 533 -9.26 9.22 6.85
N GLY A 534 -10.21 8.44 7.36
CA GLY A 534 -9.97 7.50 8.43
C GLY A 534 -10.75 6.21 8.29
N ARG A 535 -10.39 5.22 9.10
CA ARG A 535 -11.01 3.90 9.13
C ARG A 535 -11.41 3.54 10.55
N ILE A 536 -12.59 2.93 10.71
CA ILE A 536 -13.05 2.39 11.99
C ILE A 536 -12.32 1.08 12.27
N GLU A 537 -11.73 0.97 13.45
CA GLU A 537 -11.00 -0.20 13.93
C GLU A 537 -11.53 -0.59 15.32
N PRO A 538 -11.53 -1.89 15.68
CA PRO A 538 -11.88 -2.30 17.04
C PRO A 538 -10.85 -1.73 18.03
N ASP A 539 -11.29 -1.40 19.25
CA ASP A 539 -10.36 -1.07 20.32
C ASP A 539 -9.56 -2.32 20.70
N GLU A 540 -8.27 -2.35 20.38
CA GLU A 540 -7.41 -3.53 20.62
C GLU A 540 -7.35 -3.91 22.11
N ARG A 541 -7.57 -2.96 23.03
CA ARG A 541 -7.63 -3.20 24.48
C ARG A 541 -8.88 -3.98 24.90
N ARG A 542 -9.88 -4.06 24.01
CA ARG A 542 -11.19 -4.72 24.19
C ARG A 542 -11.32 -6.00 23.37
N ILE A 543 -10.21 -6.52 22.85
CA ILE A 543 -10.13 -7.81 22.18
C ILE A 543 -9.68 -8.87 23.18
N TYR A 544 -10.49 -9.93 23.32
CA TYR A 544 -10.24 -11.03 24.25
C TYR A 544 -10.09 -12.34 23.46
N ALA A 545 -8.89 -12.91 23.49
CA ALA A 545 -8.64 -14.26 22.99
C ALA A 545 -9.05 -15.29 24.06
N ILE A 546 -9.79 -16.33 23.65
CA ILE A 546 -10.22 -17.43 24.51
C ILE A 546 -9.30 -18.61 24.22
N SER A 547 -8.26 -18.75 25.04
CA SER A 547 -7.24 -19.80 24.94
C SER A 547 -7.27 -20.69 26.18
N PRO A 548 -7.65 -21.97 26.09
CA PRO A 548 -7.53 -22.92 27.20
C PRO A 548 -6.07 -23.08 27.64
N LYS A 549 -5.82 -23.24 28.95
CA LYS A 549 -4.48 -23.39 29.54
C LYS A 549 -4.03 -24.86 29.72
N PHE A 550 -4.75 -25.79 29.10
CA PHE A 550 -4.51 -27.24 29.09
C PHE A 550 -4.82 -27.79 27.70
N GLU A 551 -4.48 -29.05 27.42
CA GLU A 551 -4.86 -29.70 26.17
C GLU A 551 -6.16 -30.51 26.29
N GLY A 552 -6.87 -30.65 25.18
CA GLY A 552 -8.11 -31.42 25.15
C GLY A 552 -8.75 -31.46 23.77
N TYR A 553 -10.00 -31.89 23.74
CA TYR A 553 -10.83 -32.00 22.54
C TYR A 553 -12.10 -31.15 22.73
N VAL A 554 -12.50 -30.42 21.70
CA VAL A 554 -13.75 -29.66 21.69
C VAL A 554 -14.91 -30.61 21.40
N GLU A 555 -15.77 -30.88 22.39
CA GLU A 555 -16.87 -31.84 22.23
C GLU A 555 -18.10 -31.22 21.58
N ARG A 556 -18.44 -29.98 21.95
CA ARG A 556 -19.66 -29.31 21.50
C ARG A 556 -19.46 -27.80 21.40
N LEU A 557 -19.92 -27.19 20.31
CA LEU A 557 -19.94 -25.74 20.15
C LEU A 557 -21.33 -25.20 20.52
N HIS A 558 -21.37 -24.20 21.42
CA HIS A 558 -22.59 -23.42 21.70
C HIS A 558 -22.69 -22.17 20.83
N VAL A 559 -21.55 -21.61 20.43
CA VAL A 559 -21.42 -20.46 19.53
C VAL A 559 -20.64 -20.92 18.30
N ASN A 560 -21.33 -21.22 17.21
CA ASN A 560 -20.76 -21.96 16.08
C ASN A 560 -20.36 -21.09 14.87
N VAL A 561 -20.76 -19.82 14.82
CA VAL A 561 -20.49 -18.87 13.73
C VAL A 561 -19.76 -17.61 14.19
N THR A 562 -18.96 -17.02 13.31
CA THR A 562 -18.40 -15.67 13.49
C THR A 562 -19.48 -14.60 13.30
N GLY A 563 -19.30 -13.44 13.92
CA GLY A 563 -20.29 -12.35 13.94
C GLY A 563 -21.43 -12.54 14.95
N GLN A 564 -21.50 -13.67 15.67
CA GLN A 564 -22.52 -13.88 16.71
C GLN A 564 -22.23 -13.00 17.95
N PRO A 565 -23.24 -12.26 18.47
CA PRO A 565 -23.11 -11.57 19.75
C PRO A 565 -23.14 -12.57 20.91
N VAL A 566 -22.31 -12.32 21.92
CA VAL A 566 -22.20 -13.13 23.14
C VAL A 566 -22.29 -12.24 24.37
N SER A 567 -22.98 -12.71 25.40
CA SER A 567 -23.04 -12.08 26.72
C SER A 567 -21.95 -12.60 27.64
N LYS A 568 -21.55 -11.79 28.63
CA LYS A 568 -20.65 -12.23 29.69
C LYS A 568 -21.24 -13.43 30.43
N GLY A 569 -20.46 -14.49 30.59
CA GLY A 569 -20.88 -15.76 31.19
C GLY A 569 -21.61 -16.72 30.23
N GLN A 570 -21.90 -16.34 28.98
CA GLN A 570 -22.56 -17.22 28.01
C GLN A 570 -21.65 -18.42 27.65
N PRO A 571 -22.18 -19.66 27.57
CA PRO A 571 -21.46 -20.81 27.04
C PRO A 571 -20.93 -20.55 25.61
N LEU A 572 -19.66 -20.85 25.37
CA LEU A 572 -19.05 -20.77 24.04
C LEU A 572 -18.86 -22.17 23.44
N PHE A 573 -18.23 -23.07 24.20
CA PHE A 573 -17.96 -24.46 23.81
C PHE A 573 -17.75 -25.34 25.05
N GLU A 574 -17.85 -26.65 24.86
CA GLU A 574 -17.52 -27.68 25.85
C GLU A 574 -16.28 -28.45 25.42
N VAL A 575 -15.41 -28.73 26.39
CA VAL A 575 -14.19 -29.51 26.18
C VAL A 575 -14.16 -30.77 27.01
N TYR A 576 -13.50 -31.79 26.49
CA TYR A 576 -13.02 -32.96 27.21
C TYR A 576 -11.50 -32.90 27.32
N SER A 577 -10.94 -33.09 28.51
CA SER A 577 -9.50 -33.20 28.73
C SER A 577 -9.22 -34.30 29.76
N PRO A 578 -8.41 -35.33 29.42
CA PRO A 578 -8.05 -36.39 30.37
C PRO A 578 -7.35 -35.85 31.62
N GLU A 579 -6.44 -34.88 31.44
CA GLU A 579 -5.68 -34.24 32.53
C GLU A 579 -6.60 -33.47 33.48
N LEU A 580 -7.58 -32.75 32.92
CA LEU A 580 -8.58 -32.03 33.71
C LEU A 580 -9.42 -33.01 34.54
N VAL A 581 -9.87 -34.13 33.95
CA VAL A 581 -10.65 -35.15 34.67
C VAL A 581 -9.82 -35.80 35.79
N SER A 582 -8.52 -36.05 35.57
CA SER A 582 -7.62 -36.54 36.63
C SER A 582 -7.51 -35.54 37.78
N ALA A 583 -7.18 -34.28 37.49
CA ALA A 583 -7.04 -33.24 38.51
C ALA A 583 -8.33 -33.00 39.29
N GLN A 584 -9.51 -33.11 38.64
CA GLN A 584 -10.79 -33.03 39.33
C GLN A 584 -11.02 -34.21 40.30
N ARG A 585 -10.64 -35.44 39.91
CA ARG A 585 -10.74 -36.62 40.79
C ARG A 585 -9.77 -36.52 41.97
N GLU A 586 -8.52 -36.14 41.70
CA GLU A 586 -7.49 -35.90 42.73
C GLU A 586 -8.00 -34.91 43.78
N TYR A 587 -8.54 -33.76 43.34
CA TYR A 587 -9.10 -32.75 44.23
C TYR A 587 -10.32 -33.27 45.02
N ALA A 588 -11.27 -33.94 44.37
CA ALA A 588 -12.48 -34.44 45.02
C ALA A 588 -12.18 -35.48 46.11
N ILE A 589 -11.29 -36.44 45.80
CA ILE A 589 -10.85 -37.47 46.76
C ILE A 589 -10.11 -36.83 47.92
N ALA A 590 -9.18 -35.90 47.67
CA ALA A 590 -8.43 -35.22 48.72
C ALA A 590 -9.34 -34.36 49.63
N ALA A 591 -10.30 -33.62 49.05
CA ALA A 591 -11.26 -32.83 49.80
C ALA A 591 -12.18 -33.69 50.69
N GLN A 592 -12.68 -34.83 50.17
CA GLN A 592 -13.43 -35.81 50.96
C GLN A 592 -12.56 -36.48 52.03
N GLY A 593 -11.27 -36.71 51.76
CA GLY A 593 -10.28 -37.16 52.74
C GLY A 593 -10.13 -36.19 53.91
N VAL A 594 -10.00 -34.89 53.65
CA VAL A 594 -9.91 -33.86 54.70
C VAL A 594 -11.20 -33.78 55.53
N GLU A 595 -12.37 -33.95 54.90
CA GLU A 595 -13.67 -33.90 55.57
C GLU A 595 -13.92 -35.14 56.45
N SER A 596 -13.62 -36.35 55.93
CA SER A 596 -13.78 -37.61 56.67
C SER A 596 -12.76 -37.78 57.80
N LEU A 597 -11.56 -37.21 57.67
CA LEU A 597 -10.52 -37.20 58.70
C LEU A 597 -10.68 -36.04 59.72
N LYS A 598 -11.86 -35.41 59.82
CA LYS A 598 -12.12 -34.33 60.79
C LYS A 598 -11.85 -34.72 62.25
N GLU A 599 -12.12 -35.97 62.62
CA GLU A 599 -11.91 -36.51 63.97
C GLU A 599 -10.62 -37.35 64.10
N ALA A 600 -9.84 -37.50 63.01
CA ALA A 600 -8.61 -38.29 62.98
C ALA A 600 -7.35 -37.40 63.09
N GLY A 601 -6.25 -37.99 63.58
CA GLY A 601 -5.01 -37.29 63.94
C GLY A 601 -4.32 -36.52 62.79
N GLY A 602 -3.63 -35.43 63.17
CA GLY A 602 -3.19 -34.36 62.26
C GLY A 602 -2.42 -34.77 61.01
N GLN A 603 -1.43 -35.66 61.12
CA GLN A 603 -0.50 -35.92 60.00
C GLN A 603 -1.16 -36.49 58.74
N ALA A 604 -2.17 -37.36 58.87
CA ALA A 604 -2.91 -37.89 57.71
C ALA A 604 -3.83 -36.82 57.08
N ARG A 605 -4.45 -35.98 57.93
CA ARG A 605 -5.29 -34.86 57.51
C ARG A 605 -4.49 -33.77 56.81
N ASP A 606 -3.28 -33.47 57.28
CA ASP A 606 -2.38 -32.48 56.68
C ASP A 606 -1.89 -32.93 55.30
N GLY A 607 -1.56 -34.21 55.13
CA GLY A 607 -1.23 -34.78 53.82
C GLY A 607 -2.37 -34.68 52.80
N MET A 608 -3.60 -35.03 53.22
CA MET A 608 -4.79 -34.88 52.37
C MET A 608 -5.09 -33.41 52.06
N LYS A 609 -4.87 -32.50 53.02
CA LYS A 609 -5.03 -31.05 52.82
C LYS A 609 -4.03 -30.52 51.81
N GLN A 610 -2.76 -30.92 51.89
CA GLN A 610 -1.73 -30.53 50.92
C GLN A 610 -2.04 -31.05 49.50
N LEU A 611 -2.59 -32.27 49.38
CA LEU A 611 -3.07 -32.79 48.10
C LEU A 611 -4.26 -31.98 47.57
N ALA A 612 -5.24 -31.66 48.42
CA ALA A 612 -6.37 -30.83 48.03
C ALA A 612 -5.93 -29.41 47.59
N ASP A 613 -5.03 -28.77 48.34
CA ASP A 613 -4.52 -27.42 48.04
C ASP A 613 -3.69 -27.40 46.75
N SER A 614 -2.90 -28.44 46.48
CA SER A 614 -2.10 -28.55 45.23
C SER A 614 -2.94 -28.87 43.99
N SER A 615 -3.93 -29.77 44.10
CA SER A 615 -4.90 -30.01 43.03
C SER A 615 -5.79 -28.78 42.77
N LEU A 616 -6.20 -28.06 43.83
CA LEU A 616 -6.90 -26.78 43.74
C LEU A 616 -6.07 -25.73 43.00
N LEU A 617 -4.78 -25.62 43.31
CA LEU A 617 -3.86 -24.70 42.62
C LEU A 617 -3.73 -25.05 41.13
N ARG A 618 -3.66 -26.34 40.77
CA ARG A 618 -3.64 -26.78 39.36
C ARG A 618 -4.92 -26.37 38.63
N LEU A 619 -6.10 -26.61 39.23
CA LEU A 619 -7.39 -26.19 38.66
C LEU A 619 -7.51 -24.65 38.55
N LYS A 620 -7.02 -23.89 39.55
CA LYS A 620 -6.97 -22.42 39.49
C LYS A 620 -6.04 -21.90 38.41
N ASN A 621 -4.88 -22.52 38.22
CA ASN A 621 -3.93 -22.15 37.16
C ASN A 621 -4.49 -22.38 35.74
N TRP A 622 -5.46 -23.29 35.60
CA TRP A 622 -6.22 -23.55 34.38
C TRP A 622 -7.46 -22.65 34.19
N ASP A 623 -7.61 -21.59 35.00
CA ASP A 623 -8.74 -20.65 35.03
C ASP A 623 -10.11 -21.31 35.24
N ILE A 624 -10.15 -22.47 35.90
CA ILE A 624 -11.41 -23.10 36.31
C ILE A 624 -12.04 -22.21 37.39
N SER A 625 -13.28 -21.76 37.16
CA SER A 625 -13.94 -20.80 38.05
C SER A 625 -14.17 -21.38 39.45
N GLU A 626 -14.11 -20.53 40.49
CA GLU A 626 -14.37 -20.99 41.86
C GLU A 626 -15.76 -21.60 42.04
N GLU A 627 -16.75 -21.19 41.25
CA GLU A 627 -18.08 -21.80 41.23
C GLU A 627 -18.05 -23.25 40.76
N GLN A 628 -17.30 -23.54 39.68
CA GLN A 628 -17.09 -24.90 39.17
C GLN A 628 -16.31 -25.76 40.17
N VAL A 629 -15.30 -25.21 40.84
CA VAL A 629 -14.54 -25.93 41.87
C VAL A 629 -15.37 -26.18 43.14
N LYS A 630 -16.16 -25.20 43.59
CA LYS A 630 -17.10 -25.38 44.72
C LYS A 630 -18.21 -26.37 44.39
N ALA A 631 -18.67 -26.43 43.13
CA ALA A 631 -19.61 -27.44 42.67
C ALA A 631 -18.99 -28.84 42.69
N LEU A 632 -17.74 -29.00 42.22
CA LEU A 632 -16.97 -30.24 42.28
C LEU A 632 -16.77 -30.73 43.73
N ALA A 633 -16.36 -29.84 44.64
CA ALA A 633 -16.18 -30.16 46.06
C ALA A 633 -17.49 -30.63 46.71
N LYS A 634 -18.63 -30.04 46.34
CA LYS A 634 -19.97 -30.44 46.85
C LYS A 634 -20.49 -31.73 46.24
N SER A 635 -20.22 -32.00 44.95
CA SER A 635 -20.72 -33.20 44.28
C SER A 635 -19.86 -34.43 44.50
N GLY A 636 -18.55 -34.28 44.77
CA GLY A 636 -17.61 -35.41 44.87
C GLY A 636 -17.28 -36.09 43.52
N GLU A 637 -18.08 -35.85 42.48
CA GLU A 637 -17.91 -36.46 41.16
C GLU A 637 -17.19 -35.53 40.16
N ALA A 638 -16.12 -36.05 39.55
CA ALA A 638 -15.44 -35.39 38.44
C ALA A 638 -16.27 -35.45 37.15
N ARG A 639 -16.39 -34.32 36.46
CA ARG A 639 -17.19 -34.19 35.24
C ARG A 639 -16.33 -34.41 34.00
N ARG A 640 -16.83 -35.24 33.08
CA ARG A 640 -16.16 -35.53 31.81
C ARG A 640 -15.95 -34.27 30.97
N THR A 641 -16.95 -33.38 30.91
CA THR A 641 -16.88 -32.15 30.11
C THR A 641 -16.87 -30.89 30.96
N LEU A 642 -16.19 -29.86 30.46
CA LEU A 642 -16.16 -28.51 31.01
C LEU A 642 -16.68 -27.50 29.98
N THR A 643 -17.70 -26.73 30.34
CA THR A 643 -18.18 -25.60 29.54
C THR A 643 -17.27 -24.37 29.75
N PHE A 644 -16.61 -23.92 28.68
CA PHE A 644 -15.98 -22.60 28.62
C PHE A 644 -17.02 -21.52 28.34
N ARG A 645 -16.88 -20.37 29.02
CA ARG A 645 -17.81 -19.24 28.97
C ARG A 645 -17.11 -17.96 28.56
N SER A 646 -17.84 -17.05 27.93
CA SER A 646 -17.27 -15.74 27.55
C SER A 646 -16.94 -14.90 28.79
N PRO A 647 -15.70 -14.37 28.94
CA PRO A 647 -15.34 -13.49 30.06
C PRO A 647 -15.95 -12.09 29.93
N VAL A 648 -16.38 -11.70 28.73
CA VAL A 648 -16.94 -10.39 28.38
C VAL A 648 -18.21 -10.51 27.54
N ALA A 649 -18.96 -9.42 27.44
CA ALA A 649 -19.99 -9.27 26.41
C ALA A 649 -19.35 -8.63 25.16
N GLY A 650 -19.70 -9.10 23.96
CA GLY A 650 -19.09 -8.64 22.71
C GLY A 650 -19.56 -9.42 21.50
N ILE A 651 -18.82 -9.34 20.39
CA ILE A 651 -19.08 -10.11 19.15
C ILE A 651 -17.89 -11.05 18.91
N VAL A 652 -18.16 -12.28 18.49
CA VAL A 652 -17.11 -13.22 18.03
C VAL A 652 -16.53 -12.73 16.71
N THR A 653 -15.31 -12.20 16.72
CA THR A 653 -14.60 -11.75 15.51
C THR A 653 -13.91 -12.91 14.79
N GLU A 654 -13.41 -13.90 15.54
CA GLU A 654 -12.77 -15.08 14.99
C GLU A 654 -13.20 -16.35 15.75
N LYS A 655 -13.37 -17.46 15.03
CA LYS A 655 -13.68 -18.78 15.60
C LYS A 655 -12.82 -19.84 14.91
N LYS A 656 -11.73 -20.23 15.56
CA LYS A 656 -10.86 -21.34 15.12
C LYS A 656 -11.37 -22.70 15.59
N ALA A 657 -12.14 -22.75 16.68
CA ALA A 657 -12.73 -23.98 17.21
C ALA A 657 -13.64 -24.70 16.21
N LEU A 658 -13.30 -25.96 15.91
CA LEU A 658 -14.17 -26.93 15.25
C LEU A 658 -14.58 -28.02 16.25
N GLN A 659 -15.77 -28.59 16.06
CA GLN A 659 -16.23 -29.70 16.91
C GLN A 659 -15.43 -30.97 16.56
N GLY A 660 -14.98 -31.71 17.59
CA GLY A 660 -14.07 -32.85 17.47
C GLY A 660 -12.58 -32.46 17.41
N MET A 661 -12.24 -31.17 17.31
CA MET A 661 -10.86 -30.70 17.18
C MET A 661 -10.09 -30.87 18.49
N ARG A 662 -8.86 -31.40 18.41
CA ARG A 662 -7.88 -31.31 19.50
C ARG A 662 -7.30 -29.90 19.56
N PHE A 663 -7.14 -29.36 20.77
CA PHE A 663 -6.47 -28.07 21.01
C PHE A 663 -5.29 -28.25 21.96
N MET A 664 -4.27 -27.43 21.77
CA MET A 664 -3.08 -27.36 22.63
C MET A 664 -3.18 -26.21 23.66
N PRO A 665 -2.40 -26.23 24.76
CA PRO A 665 -2.42 -25.16 25.75
C PRO A 665 -1.99 -23.83 25.12
N GLY A 666 -2.76 -22.76 25.36
CA GLY A 666 -2.54 -21.42 24.81
C GLY A 666 -3.13 -21.19 23.41
N GLU A 667 -3.64 -22.22 22.74
CA GLU A 667 -4.25 -22.10 21.42
C GLU A 667 -5.53 -21.24 21.46
N ALA A 668 -5.58 -20.18 20.66
CA ALA A 668 -6.72 -19.26 20.62
C ALA A 668 -7.89 -19.86 19.83
N LEU A 669 -8.92 -20.32 20.55
CA LEU A 669 -10.07 -21.01 19.97
C LEU A 669 -11.17 -20.05 19.49
N TYR A 670 -11.34 -18.94 20.21
CA TYR A 670 -12.24 -17.83 19.87
C TYR A 670 -11.53 -16.49 20.09
N GLN A 671 -11.96 -15.48 19.35
CA GLN A 671 -11.66 -14.08 19.63
C GLN A 671 -12.98 -13.32 19.77
N VAL A 672 -13.17 -12.62 20.89
CA VAL A 672 -14.35 -11.82 21.20
C VAL A 672 -13.93 -10.36 21.33
N ALA A 673 -14.57 -9.46 20.59
CA ALA A 673 -14.34 -8.02 20.70
C ALA A 673 -15.55 -7.32 21.31
N ASP A 674 -15.33 -6.51 22.35
CA ASP A 674 -16.32 -5.55 22.82
C ASP A 674 -16.26 -4.29 21.93
N LEU A 675 -17.30 -4.10 21.10
CA LEU A 675 -17.43 -2.98 20.17
C LEU A 675 -18.16 -1.76 20.77
N SER A 676 -18.37 -1.69 22.10
CA SER A 676 -19.03 -0.55 22.76
C SER A 676 -18.26 0.78 22.61
N ALA A 677 -16.96 0.71 22.36
CA ALA A 677 -16.11 1.79 21.88
C ALA A 677 -15.29 1.30 20.68
N VAL A 678 -15.02 2.19 19.75
CA VAL A 678 -14.21 1.90 18.56
C VAL A 678 -13.17 3.01 18.38
N TRP A 679 -12.11 2.68 17.66
CA TRP A 679 -11.12 3.65 17.24
C TRP A 679 -11.42 4.10 15.81
N VAL A 680 -11.15 5.36 15.52
CA VAL A 680 -11.00 5.85 14.14
C VAL A 680 -9.54 6.23 13.97
N VAL A 681 -8.85 5.51 13.09
CA VAL A 681 -7.49 5.82 12.69
C VAL A 681 -7.56 6.74 11.48
N ALA A 682 -7.26 8.02 11.67
CA ALA A 682 -7.24 9.04 10.64
C ALA A 682 -5.83 9.21 10.08
N ASP A 683 -5.68 9.16 8.76
CA ASP A 683 -4.41 9.39 8.08
C ASP A 683 -4.24 10.89 7.78
N VAL A 684 -3.40 11.57 8.58
CA VAL A 684 -3.16 13.02 8.49
C VAL A 684 -1.86 13.28 7.75
N PHE A 685 -1.85 14.21 6.78
CA PHE A 685 -0.64 14.54 6.02
C PHE A 685 0.47 15.16 6.87
N GLU A 686 1.72 14.86 6.52
CA GLU A 686 2.95 15.33 7.18
C GLU A 686 2.97 16.85 7.46
N GLN A 687 2.50 17.67 6.51
CA GLN A 687 2.47 19.14 6.64
C GLN A 687 1.53 19.66 7.75
N ASP A 688 0.52 18.87 8.12
CA ASP A 688 -0.57 19.28 9.03
C ASP A 688 -0.41 18.69 10.44
N ILE A 689 0.40 17.64 10.60
CA ILE A 689 0.49 16.88 11.86
C ILE A 689 0.97 17.72 13.06
N GLY A 690 1.89 18.66 12.83
CA GLY A 690 2.44 19.53 13.89
C GLY A 690 1.42 20.48 14.52
N GLN A 691 0.20 20.55 13.96
CA GLN A 691 -0.91 21.36 14.47
C GLN A 691 -1.94 20.51 15.25
N VAL A 692 -1.89 19.17 15.13
CA VAL A 692 -2.79 18.22 15.79
C VAL A 692 -2.25 17.88 17.18
N LYS A 693 -3.09 18.04 18.21
CA LYS A 693 -2.72 17.76 19.62
C LYS A 693 -3.58 16.66 20.23
N THR A 694 -2.95 15.75 20.95
CA THR A 694 -3.63 14.77 21.81
C THR A 694 -4.55 15.48 22.82
N GLY A 695 -5.73 14.92 23.05
CA GLY A 695 -6.78 15.48 23.92
C GLY A 695 -7.79 16.38 23.21
N ALA A 696 -7.53 16.83 21.97
CA ALA A 696 -8.52 17.62 21.22
C ALA A 696 -9.75 16.78 20.82
N LYS A 697 -10.90 17.44 20.67
CA LYS A 697 -12.14 16.82 20.15
C LYS A 697 -12.11 16.77 18.64
N ALA A 698 -12.48 15.65 18.05
CA ALA A 698 -12.58 15.45 16.61
C ALA A 698 -14.02 15.11 16.22
N LYS A 699 -14.49 15.66 15.10
CA LYS A 699 -15.81 15.34 14.55
C LYS A 699 -15.66 14.31 13.44
N VAL A 700 -16.46 13.25 13.49
CA VAL A 700 -16.38 12.13 12.56
C VAL A 700 -17.71 11.98 11.84
N ARG A 701 -17.68 12.02 10.51
CA ARG A 701 -18.81 11.70 9.63
C ARG A 701 -18.56 10.37 8.94
N ILE A 702 -19.61 9.57 8.76
CA ILE A 702 -19.52 8.23 8.18
C ILE A 702 -20.60 8.12 7.10
N ASN A 703 -20.22 7.66 5.91
CA ASN A 703 -21.10 7.65 4.73
C ASN A 703 -22.36 6.78 4.93
N ALA A 704 -22.32 5.80 5.83
CA ALA A 704 -23.48 4.98 6.19
C ALA A 704 -24.53 5.72 7.06
N TYR A 705 -24.14 6.84 7.70
CA TYR A 705 -24.99 7.64 8.58
C TYR A 705 -24.74 9.15 8.35
N PRO A 706 -25.07 9.69 7.15
CA PRO A 706 -24.72 11.08 6.79
C PRO A 706 -25.34 12.12 7.73
N ASP A 707 -26.51 11.84 8.30
CA ASP A 707 -27.24 12.72 9.23
C ASP A 707 -26.68 12.69 10.67
N LYS A 708 -25.66 11.86 10.94
CA LYS A 708 -25.05 11.71 12.27
C LYS A 708 -23.59 12.13 12.27
N VAL A 709 -23.27 13.08 13.14
CA VAL A 709 -21.90 13.44 13.50
C VAL A 709 -21.55 12.72 14.80
N PHE A 710 -20.46 11.98 14.81
CA PHE A 710 -19.94 11.31 16.00
C PHE A 710 -18.77 12.14 16.54
N GLU A 711 -18.81 12.48 17.83
CA GLU A 711 -17.72 13.22 18.47
C GLU A 711 -16.78 12.25 19.19
N GLY A 712 -15.50 12.31 18.83
CA GLY A 712 -14.43 11.52 19.42
C GLY A 712 -13.36 12.40 20.07
N THR A 713 -12.43 11.77 20.80
CA THR A 713 -11.27 12.48 21.38
C THR A 713 -9.99 11.89 20.81
N ILE A 714 -9.03 12.73 20.41
CA ILE A 714 -7.72 12.28 19.93
C ILE A 714 -6.95 11.68 21.12
N THR A 715 -6.77 10.37 21.15
CA THR A 715 -6.08 9.68 22.25
C THR A 715 -4.61 9.42 21.97
N TYR A 716 -4.21 9.36 20.70
CA TYR A 716 -2.83 9.10 20.33
C TYR A 716 -2.50 9.64 18.94
N VAL A 717 -1.33 10.24 18.80
CA VAL A 717 -0.70 10.55 17.51
C VAL A 717 0.48 9.61 17.38
N TYR A 718 0.53 8.81 16.31
CA TYR A 718 1.60 7.82 16.16
C TYR A 718 2.94 8.52 15.88
N PRO A 719 4.06 8.03 16.45
CA PRO A 719 5.38 8.63 16.25
C PRO A 719 6.02 8.30 14.88
N THR A 720 5.34 7.50 14.05
CA THR A 720 5.83 7.00 12.77
C THR A 720 4.97 7.51 11.60
N LEU A 721 5.64 7.93 10.53
CA LEU A 721 5.04 8.32 9.26
C LEU A 721 5.00 7.10 8.32
N LYS A 722 3.86 6.85 7.68
CA LYS A 722 3.72 5.87 6.60
C LYS A 722 4.41 6.42 5.35
N ALA A 723 5.46 5.76 4.86
CA ALA A 723 6.29 6.26 3.76
C ALA A 723 5.53 6.29 2.41
N GLU A 724 4.57 5.37 2.25
CA GLU A 724 3.79 5.14 1.03
C GLU A 724 2.77 6.26 0.78
N THR A 725 2.17 6.77 1.86
CA THR A 725 1.12 7.80 1.82
C THR A 725 1.58 9.17 2.30
N ARG A 726 2.75 9.26 2.96
CA ARG A 726 3.23 10.44 3.71
C ARG A 726 2.20 10.97 4.71
N THR A 727 1.55 10.03 5.40
CA THR A 727 0.59 10.33 6.47
C THR A 727 1.08 9.80 7.81
N VAL A 728 0.78 10.54 8.87
CA VAL A 728 0.92 10.11 10.26
C VAL A 728 -0.47 9.67 10.74
N PRO A 729 -0.62 8.42 11.24
CA PRO A 729 -1.87 7.97 11.82
C PRO A 729 -2.21 8.73 13.11
N VAL A 730 -3.45 9.17 13.23
CA VAL A 730 -4.02 9.81 14.42
C VAL A 730 -5.20 8.98 14.90
N ARG A 731 -5.12 8.49 16.14
CA ARG A 731 -6.14 7.66 16.76
C ARG A 731 -7.14 8.53 17.52
N VAL A 732 -8.39 8.45 17.11
CA VAL A 732 -9.54 9.05 17.79
C VAL A 732 -10.35 7.94 18.44
N GLU A 733 -10.66 8.06 19.73
CA GLU A 733 -11.54 7.13 20.44
C GLU A 733 -12.98 7.64 20.39
N LEU A 734 -13.91 6.78 19.97
CA LEU A 734 -15.34 7.10 19.81
C LEU A 734 -16.21 6.11 20.59
N PRO A 735 -17.23 6.59 21.34
CA PRO A 735 -18.27 5.73 21.88
C PRO A 735 -19.18 5.20 20.75
N ASN A 736 -19.61 3.95 20.85
CA ASN A 736 -20.42 3.27 19.84
C ASN A 736 -21.77 2.77 20.41
N PRO A 737 -22.64 3.66 20.91
CA PRO A 737 -23.94 3.27 21.44
C PRO A 737 -24.79 2.62 20.35
N GLY A 738 -25.33 1.42 20.65
CA GLY A 738 -26.12 0.64 19.70
C GLY A 738 -25.32 -0.08 18.62
N GLN A 739 -23.97 -0.12 18.71
CA GLN A 739 -23.09 -0.86 17.77
C GLN A 739 -23.27 -0.44 16.29
N LEU A 740 -23.63 0.81 16.04
CA LEU A 740 -23.81 1.38 14.70
C LEU A 740 -22.50 1.42 13.92
N LEU A 741 -21.39 1.76 14.60
CA LEU A 741 -20.07 1.84 14.03
C LEU A 741 -19.48 0.44 13.91
N LYS A 742 -19.30 -0.04 12.66
CA LYS A 742 -18.71 -1.36 12.39
C LYS A 742 -17.24 -1.21 12.01
N PRO A 743 -16.35 -2.12 12.46
CA PRO A 743 -14.97 -2.19 11.99
C PRO A 743 -14.86 -2.20 10.45
N ALA A 744 -13.75 -1.68 9.95
CA ALA A 744 -13.42 -1.47 8.55
C ALA A 744 -14.31 -0.48 7.75
N MET A 745 -15.32 0.16 8.37
CA MET A 745 -16.00 1.30 7.74
C MET A 745 -15.04 2.49 7.50
N PHE A 746 -15.23 3.20 6.40
CA PHE A 746 -14.57 4.48 6.14
C PHE A 746 -15.26 5.62 6.88
N ALA A 747 -14.47 6.59 7.32
CA ALA A 747 -14.90 7.78 8.02
C ALA A 747 -14.16 9.02 7.51
N GLN A 748 -14.82 10.17 7.51
CA GLN A 748 -14.19 11.47 7.32
C GLN A 748 -14.02 12.12 8.69
N VAL A 749 -12.79 12.49 9.03
CA VAL A 749 -12.44 13.06 10.33
C VAL A 749 -12.09 14.53 10.16
N GLU A 750 -12.83 15.39 10.86
CA GLU A 750 -12.58 16.82 10.98
C GLU A 750 -11.84 17.06 12.31
N LEU A 751 -10.55 17.36 12.19
CA LEU A 751 -9.64 17.64 13.29
C LEU A 751 -9.51 19.17 13.43
N PRO A 752 -10.09 19.81 14.46
CA PRO A 752 -9.82 21.22 14.73
C PRO A 752 -8.36 21.36 15.17
N VAL A 753 -7.62 22.24 14.52
CA VAL A 753 -6.27 22.59 14.94
C VAL A 753 -6.28 23.93 15.65
N GLY A 754 -5.61 24.01 16.80
CA GLY A 754 -5.75 25.16 17.70
C GLY A 754 -5.24 26.46 17.07
N ALA A 755 -6.10 27.47 17.01
CA ALA A 755 -5.79 28.78 16.44
C ALA A 755 -4.65 29.51 17.20
N LYS A 756 -3.78 30.20 16.47
CA LYS A 756 -2.70 31.03 17.02
C LYS A 756 -3.18 32.46 17.30
N GLY A 757 -4.06 32.62 18.29
CA GLY A 757 -4.53 33.93 18.75
C GLY A 757 -5.39 34.70 17.73
N GLU A 758 -5.60 35.98 18.01
CA GLU A 758 -6.25 36.92 17.08
C GLU A 758 -5.22 37.44 16.07
N VAL A 759 -5.54 37.32 14.78
CA VAL A 759 -4.68 37.77 13.68
C VAL A 759 -5.47 38.67 12.74
N VAL A 760 -4.81 39.62 12.06
CA VAL A 760 -5.49 40.50 11.11
C VAL A 760 -5.91 39.67 9.91
N THR A 761 -7.21 39.61 9.63
CA THR A 761 -7.77 38.82 8.53
C THR A 761 -8.42 39.70 7.47
N VAL A 762 -8.29 39.26 6.22
CA VAL A 762 -9.05 39.78 5.07
C VAL A 762 -9.81 38.64 4.40
N PRO A 763 -10.97 38.89 3.75
CA PRO A 763 -11.66 37.88 2.97
C PRO A 763 -10.78 37.31 1.86
N THR A 764 -10.89 36.00 1.58
CA THR A 764 -10.13 35.34 0.50
C THR A 764 -10.34 36.00 -0.86
N SER A 765 -11.50 36.61 -1.10
CA SER A 765 -11.81 37.32 -2.34
C SER A 765 -11.11 38.67 -2.50
N ALA A 766 -10.57 39.27 -1.42
CA ALA A 766 -9.88 40.55 -1.48
C ALA A 766 -8.41 40.44 -1.93
N VAL A 767 -7.84 39.23 -1.87
CA VAL A 767 -6.45 38.94 -2.21
C VAL A 767 -6.33 38.61 -3.69
N ILE A 768 -5.47 39.34 -4.40
CA ILE A 768 -5.03 38.98 -5.76
C ILE A 768 -3.65 38.32 -5.63
N ASP A 769 -3.55 37.03 -5.95
CA ASP A 769 -2.29 36.27 -5.96
C ASP A 769 -1.89 35.98 -7.42
N SER A 770 -0.78 36.58 -7.87
CA SER A 770 -0.21 36.38 -9.22
C SER A 770 0.87 35.29 -9.25
N GLY A 771 1.03 34.53 -8.17
CA GLY A 771 2.08 33.54 -7.96
C GLY A 771 3.47 34.13 -7.66
N THR A 772 3.76 35.32 -8.18
CA THR A 772 5.01 36.08 -7.92
C THR A 772 4.82 37.23 -6.93
N ARG A 773 3.60 37.76 -6.81
CA ARG A 773 3.23 38.84 -5.89
C ARG A 773 1.83 38.60 -5.35
N ARG A 774 1.57 39.12 -4.15
CA ARG A 774 0.28 39.06 -3.47
C ARG A 774 -0.11 40.48 -3.11
N ILE A 775 -1.22 40.97 -3.65
CA ILE A 775 -1.68 42.34 -3.45
C ILE A 775 -3.11 42.38 -2.92
N VAL A 776 -3.40 43.41 -2.14
CA VAL A 776 -4.75 43.78 -1.69
C VAL A 776 -4.97 45.25 -2.03
N LEU A 777 -6.15 45.57 -2.54
CA LEU A 777 -6.56 46.95 -2.83
C LEU A 777 -7.20 47.56 -1.58
N VAL A 778 -6.52 48.53 -0.96
CA VAL A 778 -7.03 49.30 0.18
C VAL A 778 -7.73 50.56 -0.33
N GLN A 779 -8.91 50.88 0.19
CA GLN A 779 -9.65 52.09 -0.17
C GLN A 779 -9.19 53.26 0.71
N ALA A 780 -8.39 54.17 0.17
CA ALA A 780 -7.88 55.32 0.92
C ALA A 780 -8.95 56.41 1.10
N LYS A 781 -9.74 56.67 0.06
CA LYS A 781 -10.93 57.56 0.05
C LYS A 781 -11.92 57.03 -1.01
N GLU A 782 -13.16 57.53 -1.01
CA GLU A 782 -14.13 57.15 -2.04
C GLU A 782 -13.58 57.47 -3.46
N GLY A 783 -13.57 56.48 -4.36
CA GLY A 783 -12.96 56.59 -5.68
C GLY A 783 -11.42 56.57 -5.72
N ARG A 784 -10.70 56.30 -4.62
CA ARG A 784 -9.24 56.14 -4.59
C ARG A 784 -8.82 54.81 -3.95
N PHE A 785 -8.12 53.97 -4.72
CA PHE A 785 -7.65 52.65 -4.31
C PHE A 785 -6.12 52.57 -4.38
N GLU A 786 -5.51 51.95 -3.38
CA GLU A 786 -4.07 51.74 -3.26
C GLU A 786 -3.78 50.22 -3.34
N PRO A 787 -3.08 49.72 -4.37
CA PRO A 787 -2.60 48.36 -4.41
C PRO A 787 -1.39 48.24 -3.48
N ARG A 788 -1.52 47.43 -2.44
CA ARG A 788 -0.47 47.20 -1.45
C ARG A 788 -0.05 45.73 -1.47
N GLU A 789 1.25 45.48 -1.55
CA GLU A 789 1.79 44.12 -1.42
C GLU A 789 1.59 43.62 0.03
N VAL A 790 1.13 42.37 0.17
CA VAL A 790 0.78 41.76 1.45
C VAL A 790 1.48 40.43 1.64
N LYS A 791 1.97 40.21 2.87
CA LYS A 791 2.55 38.94 3.29
C LYS A 791 1.49 38.12 4.00
N LEU A 792 1.05 37.05 3.35
CA LEU A 792 -0.03 36.21 3.83
C LEU A 792 0.48 35.12 4.78
N GLY A 793 -0.27 34.87 5.85
CA GLY A 793 -0.05 33.79 6.80
C GLY A 793 -0.99 32.60 6.54
N GLN A 794 -1.63 32.10 7.59
CA GLN A 794 -2.59 31.01 7.53
C GLN A 794 -3.87 31.38 6.77
N ARG A 795 -4.54 30.38 6.21
CA ARG A 795 -5.75 30.52 5.41
C ARG A 795 -6.84 29.58 5.92
N SER A 796 -8.06 30.09 6.08
CA SER A 796 -9.29 29.32 6.25
C SER A 796 -10.10 29.32 4.94
N ASP A 797 -11.27 28.68 4.96
CA ASP A 797 -12.15 28.58 3.79
C ASP A 797 -12.55 29.99 3.25
N ASN A 798 -12.84 30.95 4.15
CA ASN A 798 -13.33 32.28 3.77
C ASN A 798 -12.34 33.43 4.03
N HIS A 799 -11.32 33.26 4.87
CA HIS A 799 -10.43 34.35 5.31
C HIS A 799 -8.94 33.98 5.26
N VAL A 800 -8.08 34.99 5.10
CA VAL A 800 -6.62 34.85 5.09
C VAL A 800 -6.01 35.79 6.12
N GLU A 801 -5.07 35.28 6.91
CA GLU A 801 -4.20 36.05 7.80
C GLU A 801 -3.26 36.94 6.99
N VAL A 802 -3.17 38.22 7.33
CA VAL A 802 -2.19 39.17 6.80
C VAL A 802 -1.16 39.45 7.89
N LEU A 803 0.07 39.00 7.67
CA LEU A 803 1.20 39.20 8.58
C LEU A 803 1.77 40.62 8.44
N GLU A 804 1.88 41.11 7.20
CA GLU A 804 2.42 42.42 6.86
C GLU A 804 1.61 43.03 5.70
N GLY A 805 1.35 44.34 5.75
CA GLY A 805 0.74 45.13 4.67
C GLY A 805 -0.58 45.84 5.03
N VAL A 806 -1.53 45.14 5.64
CA VAL A 806 -2.86 45.70 6.00
C VAL A 806 -3.02 45.80 7.51
N LYS A 807 -3.60 46.90 7.99
CA LYS A 807 -3.90 47.15 9.41
C LYS A 807 -5.36 46.86 9.74
N ASN A 808 -5.62 46.50 11.01
CA ASN A 808 -6.98 46.34 11.53
C ASN A 808 -7.80 47.64 11.31
N GLY A 809 -9.00 47.51 10.76
CA GLY A 809 -9.89 48.62 10.41
C GLY A 809 -9.72 49.20 8.99
N GLU A 810 -8.68 48.83 8.22
CA GLU A 810 -8.52 49.33 6.84
C GLU A 810 -9.56 48.69 5.89
N PRO A 811 -10.30 49.46 5.08
CA PRO A 811 -11.27 48.92 4.13
C PRO A 811 -10.59 48.32 2.89
N VAL A 812 -10.74 47.01 2.69
CA VAL A 812 -10.17 46.25 1.58
C VAL A 812 -11.24 45.88 0.56
N VAL A 813 -10.92 45.92 -0.74
CA VAL A 813 -11.87 45.63 -1.82
C VAL A 813 -12.11 44.12 -1.96
N VAL A 814 -13.33 43.67 -1.66
CA VAL A 814 -13.74 42.25 -1.69
C VAL A 814 -14.43 41.83 -2.98
N ALA A 815 -14.84 42.78 -3.83
CA ALA A 815 -15.52 42.53 -5.11
C ALA A 815 -15.08 43.54 -6.18
N ALA A 816 -15.00 43.09 -7.44
CA ALA A 816 -14.50 43.85 -8.60
C ALA A 816 -13.02 44.32 -8.51
N ASN A 817 -12.24 43.75 -7.59
CA ASN A 817 -10.79 43.98 -7.44
C ASN A 817 -10.01 43.70 -8.74
N PHE A 818 -10.29 42.60 -9.44
CA PHE A 818 -9.66 42.28 -10.74
C PHE A 818 -9.91 43.36 -11.82
N LEU A 819 -11.09 43.99 -11.84
CA LEU A 819 -11.41 45.04 -12.81
C LEU A 819 -10.70 46.37 -12.49
N ILE A 820 -10.49 46.65 -11.20
CA ILE A 820 -9.70 47.81 -10.74
C ILE A 820 -8.22 47.61 -11.07
N ASP A 821 -7.69 46.40 -10.84
CA ASP A 821 -6.30 46.05 -11.16
C ASP A 821 -6.05 46.05 -12.68
N ALA A 822 -6.96 45.50 -13.48
CA ALA A 822 -6.88 45.53 -14.94
C ALA A 822 -6.89 46.95 -15.52
N GLU A 823 -7.72 47.87 -14.98
CA GLU A 823 -7.70 49.29 -15.37
C GLU A 823 -6.38 49.98 -14.98
N SER A 824 -5.80 49.63 -13.82
CA SER A 824 -4.49 50.13 -13.38
C SER A 824 -3.37 49.70 -14.33
N ASN A 825 -3.31 48.40 -14.63
CA ASN A 825 -2.29 47.82 -15.51
C ASN A 825 -2.46 48.31 -16.97
N LEU A 826 -3.70 48.50 -17.43
CA LEU A 826 -3.98 49.12 -18.74
C LEU A 826 -3.53 50.58 -18.78
N LYS A 827 -3.75 51.38 -17.72
CA LYS A 827 -3.22 52.76 -17.65
C LYS A 827 -1.69 52.79 -17.63
N ALA A 828 -1.04 51.88 -16.90
CA ALA A 828 0.41 51.75 -16.90
C ALA A 828 0.95 51.38 -18.29
N ALA A 829 0.32 50.43 -18.98
CA ALA A 829 0.70 50.04 -20.34
C ALA A 829 0.46 51.16 -21.37
N VAL A 830 -0.68 51.85 -21.33
CA VAL A 830 -1.02 52.94 -22.25
C VAL A 830 -0.15 54.18 -22.01
N GLY A 831 0.20 54.49 -20.75
CA GLY A 831 1.19 55.53 -20.42
C GLY A 831 2.58 55.24 -20.99
N GLY A 832 2.95 53.97 -21.16
CA GLY A 832 4.21 53.54 -21.76
C GLY A 832 4.36 53.83 -23.25
N PHE A 833 3.28 54.08 -23.99
CA PHE A 833 3.34 54.42 -25.43
C PHE A 833 3.64 55.91 -25.70
N GLY A 834 3.81 56.72 -24.65
CA GLY A 834 3.84 58.19 -24.73
C GLY A 834 5.20 58.87 -24.87
N HIS A 835 6.33 58.16 -24.99
CA HIS A 835 7.64 58.81 -25.22
C HIS A 835 8.61 57.94 -26.04
N ALA A 836 9.02 58.46 -27.20
CA ALA A 836 10.14 57.94 -27.98
C ALA A 836 11.08 59.08 -28.38
N SER A 837 12.26 59.17 -27.74
CA SER A 837 13.41 59.91 -28.25
C SER A 837 14.71 59.46 -27.58
N HIS A 838 15.69 59.11 -28.42
CA HIS A 838 17.14 59.00 -28.21
C HIS A 838 17.75 58.77 -26.80
N GLY A 839 18.51 57.68 -26.68
CA GLY A 839 19.78 57.70 -25.93
C GLY A 839 20.11 56.47 -25.09
N SER A 840 21.19 55.77 -25.45
CA SER A 840 22.00 54.88 -24.58
C SER A 840 21.39 53.53 -24.15
N GLN A 841 22.09 52.43 -24.50
CA GLN A 841 21.86 51.10 -23.93
C GLN A 841 22.36 51.02 -22.47
N PRO A 842 21.57 50.49 -21.52
CA PRO A 842 22.08 50.06 -20.21
C PRO A 842 22.60 48.61 -20.25
N LYS A 843 23.73 48.37 -19.58
CA LYS A 843 24.22 47.02 -19.23
C LYS A 843 23.21 46.27 -18.36
N PRO A 844 23.16 44.92 -18.39
CA PRO A 844 22.55 44.14 -17.32
C PRO A 844 23.45 44.17 -16.07
N GLU A 845 23.08 44.94 -15.06
CA GLU A 845 23.65 44.78 -13.71
C GLU A 845 22.86 43.75 -12.90
N SER A 846 23.61 42.86 -12.25
CA SER A 846 23.08 41.77 -11.43
C SER A 846 22.63 42.25 -10.06
N ALA A 847 21.35 42.09 -9.73
CA ALA A 847 20.87 42.23 -8.36
C ALA A 847 21.47 41.12 -7.47
N LYS A 848 22.27 41.51 -6.46
CA LYS A 848 22.82 40.58 -5.47
C LYS A 848 21.76 40.17 -4.45
N SER A 849 21.47 38.88 -4.35
CA SER A 849 20.81 38.29 -3.18
C SER A 849 21.87 37.81 -2.18
N ALA A 850 21.77 38.23 -0.92
CA ALA A 850 22.71 37.80 0.13
C ALA A 850 22.47 36.34 0.53
N ALA A 851 23.30 35.44 -0.01
CA ALA A 851 23.61 34.15 0.60
C ALA A 851 25.05 34.20 1.10
N VAL A 852 25.36 33.48 2.19
CA VAL A 852 26.74 33.39 2.69
C VAL A 852 27.55 32.53 1.71
N GLY A 853 28.23 33.18 0.77
CA GLY A 853 29.12 32.55 -0.19
C GLY A 853 30.43 32.13 0.47
N HIS A 854 30.80 30.87 0.29
CA HIS A 854 32.10 30.36 0.68
C HIS A 854 33.06 30.53 -0.50
N GLN A 855 34.28 31.01 -0.24
CA GLN A 855 35.33 31.20 -1.23
C GLN A 855 36.44 30.18 -0.99
N ALA A 856 36.97 29.60 -2.08
CA ALA A 856 38.08 28.66 -2.05
C ALA A 856 38.94 28.77 -3.33
N GLU A 857 40.17 28.30 -3.23
CA GLU A 857 41.07 28.12 -4.37
C GLU A 857 41.33 26.62 -4.55
N GLY A 858 41.48 26.16 -5.79
CA GLY A 858 41.69 24.74 -6.09
C GLY A 858 42.12 24.48 -7.53
N THR A 859 42.35 23.21 -7.86
CA THR A 859 42.69 22.74 -9.19
C THR A 859 41.54 21.91 -9.77
N VAL A 860 41.18 22.15 -11.03
CA VAL A 860 40.16 21.38 -11.75
C VAL A 860 40.70 19.98 -12.08
N GLU A 861 40.14 18.94 -11.48
CA GLU A 861 40.48 17.54 -11.81
C GLU A 861 39.68 17.05 -13.01
N GLY A 862 38.39 17.42 -13.08
CA GLY A 862 37.49 17.02 -14.17
C GLY A 862 36.15 17.73 -14.11
N PHE A 863 35.33 17.60 -15.15
CA PHE A 863 33.97 18.14 -15.18
C PHE A 863 33.09 17.42 -16.20
N ASP A 864 31.79 17.29 -15.89
CA ASP A 864 30.77 16.80 -16.81
C ASP A 864 29.81 17.95 -17.18
N THR A 865 29.92 18.39 -18.43
CA THR A 865 29.11 19.47 -19.01
C THR A 865 27.63 19.10 -19.22
N LYS A 866 27.29 17.81 -19.24
CA LYS A 866 25.91 17.31 -19.35
C LYS A 866 25.26 17.17 -17.97
N ALA A 867 26.01 16.71 -16.96
CA ALA A 867 25.54 16.58 -15.59
C ALA A 867 25.57 17.92 -14.80
N GLY A 868 26.39 18.88 -15.23
CA GLY A 868 26.61 20.13 -14.49
C GLY A 868 27.47 19.94 -13.24
N LEU A 869 28.40 18.97 -13.29
CA LEU A 869 29.29 18.60 -12.18
C LEU A 869 30.73 19.03 -12.47
N LEU A 870 31.43 19.45 -11.42
CA LEU A 870 32.80 19.95 -11.45
C LEU A 870 33.59 19.34 -10.28
N THR A 871 34.61 18.54 -10.59
CA THR A 871 35.49 17.91 -9.60
C THR A 871 36.67 18.84 -9.34
N LEU A 872 36.80 19.29 -8.10
CA LEU A 872 37.85 20.23 -7.66
C LEU A 872 38.64 19.64 -6.51
N ASN A 873 39.96 19.69 -6.64
CA ASN A 873 40.90 19.51 -5.54
C ASN A 873 41.14 20.89 -4.91
N HIS A 874 40.45 21.18 -3.81
CA HIS A 874 40.43 22.51 -3.20
C HIS A 874 41.33 22.61 -1.97
N GLY A 875 41.88 23.80 -1.72
CA GLY A 875 42.56 24.14 -0.48
C GLY A 875 41.60 24.29 0.72
N PRO A 876 42.11 24.45 1.95
CA PRO A 876 41.28 24.49 3.16
C PRO A 876 40.28 25.64 3.14
N VAL A 877 39.00 25.35 3.45
CA VAL A 877 37.90 26.33 3.43
C VAL A 877 37.63 26.80 4.86
N ALA A 878 38.26 27.91 5.25
CA ALA A 878 38.23 28.42 6.63
C ALA A 878 36.81 28.66 7.18
N SER A 879 35.87 29.11 6.33
CA SER A 879 34.48 29.40 6.74
C SER A 879 33.63 28.15 7.02
N LEU A 880 34.04 26.97 6.53
CA LEU A 880 33.41 25.67 6.81
C LEU A 880 34.28 24.74 7.68
N LYS A 881 35.50 25.19 8.05
CA LYS A 881 36.54 24.41 8.72
C LYS A 881 36.93 23.12 7.98
N TRP A 882 36.81 23.11 6.65
CA TRP A 882 37.21 21.96 5.85
C TRP A 882 38.72 21.94 5.60
N PRO A 883 39.39 20.76 5.69
CA PRO A 883 40.73 20.58 5.16
C PRO A 883 40.72 20.68 3.63
N GLY A 884 41.89 20.74 3.01
CA GLY A 884 41.98 20.61 1.55
C GLY A 884 41.68 19.17 1.13
N MET A 885 40.82 18.99 0.14
CA MET A 885 40.40 17.67 -0.36
C MET A 885 39.83 17.76 -1.80
N THR A 886 39.74 16.61 -2.47
CA THR A 886 39.08 16.49 -3.77
C THR A 886 37.62 16.11 -3.59
N MET A 887 36.71 16.93 -4.12
CA MET A 887 35.27 16.68 -4.08
C MET A 887 34.55 17.25 -5.30
N GLU A 888 33.31 16.80 -5.50
CA GLU A 888 32.46 17.25 -6.59
C GLU A 888 31.52 18.37 -6.14
N PHE A 889 31.39 19.38 -6.99
CA PHE A 889 30.46 20.50 -6.83
C PHE A 889 29.50 20.54 -8.03
N GLN A 890 28.25 20.94 -7.81
CA GLN A 890 27.37 21.34 -8.92
C GLN A 890 27.74 22.75 -9.39
N VAL A 891 27.51 23.08 -10.67
CA VAL A 891 27.59 24.47 -11.15
C VAL A 891 26.22 25.12 -11.25
N ALA A 892 26.11 26.39 -10.82
CA ALA A 892 24.86 27.15 -10.86
C ALA A 892 24.34 27.39 -12.29
N THR A 893 25.24 27.40 -13.28
CA THR A 893 24.93 27.51 -14.71
C THR A 893 26.00 26.76 -15.52
N PRO A 894 25.64 25.93 -16.53
CA PRO A 894 26.62 25.21 -17.36
C PRO A 894 27.67 26.09 -18.06
N ALA A 895 27.35 27.37 -18.29
CA ALA A 895 28.30 28.36 -18.81
C ALA A 895 29.56 28.53 -17.95
N LEU A 896 29.50 28.26 -16.64
CA LEU A 896 30.66 28.33 -15.74
C LEU A 896 31.72 27.26 -16.05
N LEU A 897 31.36 26.19 -16.77
CA LEU A 897 32.29 25.16 -17.24
C LEU A 897 32.97 25.53 -18.57
N SER A 898 32.47 26.56 -19.28
CA SER A 898 33.01 26.93 -20.58
C SER A 898 34.40 27.60 -20.44
N GLY A 899 35.39 27.05 -21.13
CA GLY A 899 36.77 27.55 -21.10
C GLY A 899 37.65 26.99 -19.97
N LEU A 900 37.10 26.21 -19.03
CA LEU A 900 37.91 25.48 -18.05
C LEU A 900 38.66 24.30 -18.72
N LYS A 901 39.83 23.98 -18.19
CA LYS A 901 40.66 22.83 -18.58
C LYS A 901 41.04 22.03 -17.32
N PRO A 902 41.09 20.70 -17.38
CA PRO A 902 41.73 19.91 -16.33
C PRO A 902 43.17 20.39 -16.06
N GLY A 903 43.57 20.42 -14.80
CA GLY A 903 44.84 20.99 -14.33
C GLY A 903 44.88 22.52 -14.19
N ALA A 904 43.78 23.24 -14.48
CA ALA A 904 43.73 24.69 -14.27
C ALA A 904 43.49 25.05 -12.79
N THR A 905 44.31 25.94 -12.24
CA THR A 905 44.09 26.57 -10.93
C THR A 905 42.98 27.62 -11.04
N VAL A 906 42.03 27.57 -10.11
CA VAL A 906 40.82 28.40 -10.09
C VAL A 906 40.52 28.93 -8.69
N ALA A 907 40.06 30.17 -8.63
CA ALA A 907 39.36 30.72 -7.46
C ALA A 907 37.86 30.61 -7.71
N PHE A 908 37.09 30.08 -6.76
CA PHE A 908 35.67 29.82 -6.92
C PHE A 908 34.86 30.20 -5.68
N GLU A 909 33.62 30.60 -5.92
CA GLU A 909 32.63 30.91 -4.89
C GLU A 909 31.48 29.90 -4.97
N PHE A 910 31.06 29.36 -3.84
CA PHE A 910 30.01 28.36 -3.76
C PHE A 910 29.07 28.58 -2.56
N VAL A 911 27.85 28.08 -2.67
CA VAL A 911 26.80 28.16 -1.65
C VAL A 911 26.13 26.80 -1.46
N GLU A 912 25.67 26.52 -0.25
CA GLU A 912 24.77 25.39 0.00
C GLU A 912 23.36 25.75 -0.48
N ARG A 913 22.76 24.93 -1.36
CA ARG A 913 21.37 25.13 -1.83
C ARG A 913 20.36 24.17 -1.20
N LYS A 914 20.84 23.00 -0.77
CA LYS A 914 20.15 22.01 0.08
C LYS A 914 21.22 21.37 0.98
N PRO A 915 20.87 20.77 2.13
CA PRO A 915 21.83 20.10 3.00
C PRO A 915 22.72 19.11 2.23
N GLY A 916 24.03 19.38 2.17
CA GLY A 916 25.02 18.60 1.42
C GLY A 916 25.14 18.88 -0.08
N GLU A 917 24.34 19.79 -0.65
CA GLU A 917 24.37 20.17 -2.08
C GLU A 917 25.09 21.52 -2.26
N TRP A 918 26.39 21.43 -2.54
CA TRP A 918 27.29 22.57 -2.73
C TRP A 918 27.35 23.00 -4.19
N VAL A 919 26.96 24.25 -4.45
CA VAL A 919 26.77 24.78 -5.81
C VAL A 919 27.71 25.96 -6.05
N VAL A 920 28.64 25.81 -6.98
CA VAL A 920 29.54 26.86 -7.47
C VAL A 920 28.74 27.91 -8.23
N THR A 921 28.74 29.14 -7.72
CA THR A 921 28.05 30.30 -8.31
C THR A 921 28.97 31.17 -9.15
N SER A 922 30.29 31.08 -8.96
CA SER A 922 31.31 31.86 -9.64
C SER A 922 32.62 31.08 -9.69
N ILE A 923 33.32 31.10 -10.82
CA ILE A 923 34.63 30.46 -10.98
C ILE A 923 35.51 31.30 -11.90
N LYS A 924 36.77 31.50 -11.53
CA LYS A 924 37.74 32.31 -12.26
C LYS A 924 39.08 31.59 -12.36
N PRO A 925 39.63 31.36 -13.56
CA PRO A 925 41.00 30.88 -13.73
C PRO A 925 42.00 31.85 -13.10
N MET A 926 42.94 31.32 -12.33
CA MET A 926 44.03 32.10 -11.74
C MET A 926 45.24 32.09 -12.67
N ALA A 927 45.72 33.28 -13.04
CA ALA A 927 46.88 33.42 -13.90
C ALA A 927 48.18 33.14 -13.12
N GLY A 928 48.68 31.91 -13.22
CA GLY A 928 50.08 31.59 -12.93
C GLY A 928 50.38 31.01 -11.54
N LYS A 929 50.24 29.68 -11.42
CA LYS A 929 51.23 28.82 -10.76
C LYS A 929 51.02 27.37 -11.20
N VAL A 930 51.86 26.89 -12.12
CA VAL A 930 51.90 25.47 -12.48
C VAL A 930 52.53 24.73 -11.31
N ALA A 931 51.71 24.05 -10.50
CA ALA A 931 52.19 23.08 -9.53
C ALA A 931 52.72 21.86 -10.28
N ALA A 932 53.98 21.48 -10.05
CA ALA A 932 54.60 20.34 -10.71
C ALA A 932 53.94 19.02 -10.26
N ASN A 933 53.76 18.11 -11.22
CA ASN A 933 53.16 16.79 -11.03
C ASN A 933 54.21 15.78 -10.51
N PRO A 934 54.09 15.23 -9.29
CA PRO A 934 54.83 14.03 -8.88
C PRO A 934 54.00 12.76 -9.12
N HIS A 935 54.68 11.67 -9.49
CA HIS A 935 54.12 10.34 -9.76
C HIS A 935 53.44 10.14 -11.13
N ALA A 936 54.27 10.24 -12.18
CA ALA A 936 54.33 9.10 -13.09
C ALA A 936 55.03 7.92 -12.37
N GLY A 937 54.46 6.71 -12.47
CA GLY A 937 55.06 5.47 -11.97
C GLY A 937 54.48 4.93 -10.66
N HIS A 938 53.35 4.22 -10.76
CA HIS A 938 53.31 2.76 -10.57
C HIS A 938 52.01 2.15 -11.13
#